data_AF-A0A803YQ09-F1
#
_entry.id   AF-A0A803YQ09-F1
#
_cell.length_a   1.000
_cell.length_b   1.000
_cell.length_c   1.000
_cell.angle_alpha   90.00
_cell.angle_beta   90.00
_cell.angle_gamma   90.00
#
_symmetry.space_group_name_H-M   'P 1'
#
loop_
_entity.id
_entity.type
_entity.pdbx_description
1 polymer ?
#
loop_
_entity_poly.entity_id
_entity_poly.type
_entity_poly.pdbx_seq_one_letter_code
_entity_poly.pdbx_strand_id
1 'polypeptide(L)'
;MLISNLALHCIASFFRGQESMIPQNVESRLPFVLLMLNHRQYHSAIFHRKDYQDSFSNNAYSSSSLRFGVAVGQNFFFGKAEKFSVGLLELPFRVGVPFNIPLELQDEFGHATQLTNDIKPILEASGLTLQYEELTAGANCIIKGVTAKGCVNSCQGKNFNLKITLPGLKEDTQIFKIRLQPGPPYQLKVKPDSEILKIENGTAFPFQVEVLDESGNITAQPKLIVHCKFLGASNLPVYSVDCSNAGTNILTGPVIHVLNIKKDQMLKARIEIPSCKDVPPVEKMIKLLPSSHVARLQVLSMNGQKAIQIKHQDEINWIAGDIMHNLIFQMYDEGEREIHITSAMAEKIKVNWTPKINREQLMQGLLPDVKVPTSVKDVRYCLISYLDDHVSLESAFTIRPLPDEPKHIKCKLEGSNTVQLGEDLQGEIDVMITDQYGNQVQTVTSACTGYLGVAGPGLDKSNLQITWQESTFTMRVKGIRFKPCALGSKELCFAWREFSDFLRVNLTAGSPAKLQIMDWPELEKPVAVINGRELLKPLVVQLCDEWGNPSPEPNVKISLTKSSNLKIVPSNHQHRTDDNGRANLGVISIHAPRGEHTLQLRALYNKIALECPVITFNVLPDPDKPIRLNVKYDKNASFPAGGTFPDFMVSVLSEDDNIIRNISPARISMKMWKGQGSGNRIPTDVTFSCSKIKDDKEDGFFYFRDKVIPERVGTYSIQFTFAMDKTNMLNSDQIIVEVVPNDPVRLLPDSLPATPAVSNVRAITSRTLVKDLHLHIMDEYNNHTGADLIGRVIAKIKSPNEDDTEIPQFQGKISTIEFPFDRGSAEIVSNLVLAENSPGRDSTEYILVFEPDLPALKKPLEPYRLSFMFYNDFKKQQQMATLTRERDQLSQSIGVYRNWFDTTNQLVNEMRCQVKEAETREIHLRNELRKHQIELPQTNTLQFVDSLIKQKMLDQDGLMKQPRRTCTLPNYPKGNQDILGKIAHLAQIEDNEAAKVISWHLASDMDCVVTLTTEAARSIFDETQGRQQVLPLDSIYKTLPDWNRPLPHLRNGKICFRPVGNPVFARDLLTFPDNVEHCQTVFGMLLGDTIIIDNLDAANHYRKEVVKITPCPTLLTREGDRIRSNGKFGGLQNKAPPMDKLRGMVFGAPVPKLYSAFTGQIDLLQQYRAAVVKLDDVNKDLNLHLRSLNTPEMLKKKQELAEQEKSLMLIEQKLGMTPSDKVSELLLQPVILDMPDTPIPPKRMRKETVKKLYR
;
A
#
# COMPACT_ATOMS: atom_id res chain seq x y z
N MET A 1 38.65 -15.25 11.46
CA MET A 1 39.05 -13.93 10.91
C MET A 1 37.78 -13.29 10.35
N LEU A 2 37.19 -12.21 10.86
CA LEU A 2 37.37 -11.34 12.03
C LEU A 2 35.96 -10.70 12.21
N ILE A 3 35.20 -11.08 13.27
CA ILE A 3 34.72 -10.25 14.40
C ILE A 3 33.89 -9.00 13.97
N SER A 4 32.59 -8.86 14.33
CA SER A 4 32.13 -8.18 15.57
C SER A 4 30.63 -8.38 15.93
N ASN A 5 30.43 -9.04 17.09
CA ASN A 5 29.39 -9.02 18.15
C ASN A 5 27.86 -9.22 17.95
N LEU A 6 27.40 -10.30 18.62
CA LEU A 6 26.08 -10.94 18.83
C LEU A 6 25.18 -10.19 19.85
N ALA A 7 23.86 -10.06 19.65
CA ALA A 7 22.73 -11.00 19.91
C ALA A 7 22.46 -11.33 21.40
N LEU A 8 21.22 -11.06 21.90
CA LEU A 8 20.37 -12.04 22.59
C LEU A 8 18.97 -11.51 22.98
N HIS A 9 18.06 -12.46 23.06
CA HIS A 9 16.65 -12.43 23.41
C HIS A 9 16.39 -12.42 24.94
N CYS A 10 15.29 -11.75 25.32
CA CYS A 10 14.40 -11.99 26.47
C CYS A 10 14.86 -11.81 27.95
N ILE A 11 14.01 -11.03 28.65
CA ILE A 11 13.80 -10.82 30.11
C ILE A 11 14.82 -9.92 30.82
N ALA A 12 14.31 -8.82 31.39
CA ALA A 12 14.44 -8.41 32.80
C ALA A 12 13.79 -7.01 32.95
N SER A 13 13.23 -6.57 34.08
CA SER A 13 13.68 -6.75 35.46
C SER A 13 12.60 -6.25 36.44
N PHE A 14 12.51 -6.52 37.75
CA PHE A 14 13.09 -7.41 38.79
C PHE A 14 12.28 -6.99 40.07
N PHE A 15 11.55 -7.84 40.80
CA PHE A 15 11.90 -8.83 41.86
C PHE A 15 11.68 -8.39 43.33
N ARG A 16 11.07 -9.35 44.05
CA ARG A 16 10.83 -9.63 45.48
C ARG A 16 11.65 -8.91 46.58
N GLY A 17 11.01 -8.82 47.75
CA GLY A 17 11.64 -9.20 49.03
C GLY A 17 11.17 -8.40 50.24
N GLN A 18 10.60 -9.07 51.24
CA GLN A 18 10.34 -8.55 52.60
C GLN A 18 11.64 -8.12 53.29
N GLU A 19 11.62 -7.02 54.05
CA GLU A 19 12.20 -6.93 55.41
C GLU A 19 11.88 -5.60 56.10
N SER A 20 12.09 -5.61 57.40
CA SER A 20 11.54 -4.83 58.50
C SER A 20 12.09 -3.42 58.75
N MET A 21 11.22 -2.61 59.39
CA MET A 21 11.47 -1.55 60.39
C MET A 21 12.14 -0.20 59.99
N ILE A 22 11.30 0.86 59.96
CA ILE A 22 11.28 2.07 60.85
C ILE A 22 12.59 2.89 61.01
N PRO A 23 12.62 4.25 61.18
CA PRO A 23 11.58 5.30 61.14
C PRO A 23 11.97 6.60 60.36
N GLN A 24 11.07 7.60 60.46
CA GLN A 24 11.28 9.07 60.50
C GLN A 24 10.96 9.91 59.25
N ASN A 25 9.80 10.58 59.38
CA ASN A 25 9.57 12.03 59.32
C ASN A 25 9.62 12.84 58.00
N VAL A 26 8.73 13.84 58.02
CA VAL A 26 8.65 15.11 57.26
C VAL A 26 7.91 15.02 55.92
N GLU A 27 6.60 15.31 55.87
CA GLU A 27 5.98 16.65 55.71
C GLU A 27 6.19 17.27 54.30
N SER A 28 5.06 17.48 53.60
CA SER A 28 4.60 18.80 53.14
C SER A 28 4.19 18.96 51.66
N ARG A 29 3.01 19.61 51.53
CA ARG A 29 2.49 20.54 50.49
C ARG A 29 1.79 19.95 49.25
N LEU A 30 0.46 20.11 49.08
CA LEU A 30 -0.39 21.32 48.82
C LEU A 30 -0.35 21.78 47.35
N PRO A 31 -1.42 22.37 46.76
CA PRO A 31 -2.26 23.48 47.28
C PRO A 31 -3.80 23.28 47.20
N PHE A 32 -4.64 23.83 48.08
CA PHE A 32 -5.04 25.24 48.36
C PHE A 32 -5.72 25.93 47.14
N VAL A 33 -6.87 26.61 47.26
CA VAL A 33 -7.02 27.96 47.88
C VAL A 33 -8.50 28.34 48.16
N LEU A 34 -8.75 28.82 49.40
CA LEU A 34 -9.60 29.92 49.96
C LEU A 34 -11.09 30.12 49.53
N LEU A 35 -12.00 30.74 50.31
CA LEU A 35 -11.99 31.72 51.43
C LEU A 35 -13.22 31.41 52.35
N MET A 36 -13.22 31.45 53.70
CA MET A 36 -12.95 32.49 54.73
C MET A 36 -14.12 33.45 55.09
N LEU A 37 -14.37 33.55 56.42
CA LEU A 37 -14.93 34.66 57.24
C LEU A 37 -16.48 34.80 57.31
N ASN A 38 -17.16 35.12 58.44
CA ASN A 38 -16.81 35.32 59.85
C ASN A 38 -18.11 35.49 60.71
N HIS A 39 -17.99 35.21 62.02
CA HIS A 39 -18.64 35.88 63.19
C HIS A 39 -20.08 35.59 63.73
N ARG A 40 -20.06 35.13 65.01
CA ARG A 40 -20.73 35.62 66.27
C ARG A 40 -22.21 35.29 66.56
N GLN A 41 -22.48 34.47 67.59
CA GLN A 41 -22.74 34.73 69.05
C GLN A 41 -24.27 34.88 69.35
N TYR A 42 -24.92 34.31 70.38
CA TYR A 42 -24.59 34.25 71.81
C TYR A 42 -25.49 33.25 72.63
N HIS A 43 -24.89 32.71 73.73
CA HIS A 43 -25.41 32.35 75.08
C HIS A 43 -26.47 31.23 75.28
N SER A 44 -26.43 30.37 76.31
CA SER A 44 -25.72 30.30 77.63
C SER A 44 -25.75 28.83 78.13
N ALA A 45 -24.65 28.21 78.63
CA ALA A 45 -24.02 28.23 79.97
C ALA A 45 -24.82 27.41 81.03
N ILE A 46 -24.26 26.56 81.91
CA ILE A 46 -23.16 26.78 82.90
C ILE A 46 -22.61 25.42 83.46
N PHE A 47 -21.26 25.32 83.53
CA PHE A 47 -20.28 24.73 84.51
C PHE A 47 -20.57 23.46 85.37
N HIS A 48 -19.60 22.60 85.75
CA HIS A 48 -18.19 22.76 86.21
C HIS A 48 -17.29 21.60 85.70
N ARG A 49 -16.05 21.76 85.24
CA ARG A 49 -14.73 22.18 85.80
C ARG A 49 -14.03 21.13 86.71
N LYS A 50 -12.83 20.74 86.24
CA LYS A 50 -11.73 20.01 86.90
C LYS A 50 -11.46 20.48 88.34
N ASP A 51 -10.92 19.60 89.19
CA ASP A 51 -9.51 19.70 89.63
C ASP A 51 -9.10 18.69 90.73
N TYR A 52 -7.83 18.26 90.62
CA TYR A 52 -6.82 17.93 91.65
C TYR A 52 -6.81 16.64 92.51
N GLN A 53 -5.57 16.15 92.62
CA GLN A 53 -5.03 15.07 93.47
C GLN A 53 -4.96 15.45 94.96
N ASP A 54 -4.88 14.38 95.76
CA ASP A 54 -4.40 14.24 97.14
C ASP A 54 -3.48 15.35 97.69
N SER A 55 -3.73 15.78 98.92
CA SER A 55 -2.83 15.59 100.09
C SER A 55 -3.21 16.48 101.29
N PHE A 56 -2.81 16.04 102.49
CA PHE A 56 -2.80 16.67 103.83
C PHE A 56 -3.87 16.27 104.86
N SER A 57 -3.58 15.14 105.54
CA SER A 57 -3.24 14.98 106.96
C SER A 57 -3.80 15.88 108.09
N ASN A 58 -4.15 15.18 109.18
CA ASN A 58 -3.98 15.47 110.62
C ASN A 58 -5.01 16.33 111.40
N ASN A 59 -5.63 15.66 112.40
CA ASN A 59 -5.65 15.99 113.85
C ASN A 59 -5.20 17.43 114.20
N ALA A 60 -5.81 18.19 115.13
CA ALA A 60 -6.01 17.81 116.52
C ALA A 60 -6.62 18.98 117.34
N TYR A 61 -7.18 18.64 118.53
CA TYR A 61 -7.31 19.45 119.76
C TYR A 61 -8.11 20.77 119.70
N SER A 62 -8.86 21.21 120.72
CA SER A 62 -9.13 20.78 122.09
C SER A 62 -10.22 21.72 122.62
N SER A 63 -11.02 21.30 123.60
CA SER A 63 -11.03 21.98 124.91
C SER A 63 -12.09 21.37 125.83
N SER A 64 -11.55 20.86 126.93
CA SER A 64 -12.20 20.51 128.18
C SER A 64 -13.07 21.61 128.77
N SER A 65 -14.19 21.24 129.38
CA SER A 65 -14.52 21.78 130.72
C SER A 65 -15.40 20.81 131.50
N LEU A 66 -14.90 20.43 132.68
CA LEU A 66 -15.64 19.79 133.76
C LEU A 66 -16.74 20.72 134.28
N ARG A 67 -17.84 20.15 134.79
CA ARG A 67 -18.35 20.57 136.11
C ARG A 67 -19.24 19.52 136.80
N PHE A 68 -18.86 19.32 138.05
CA PHE A 68 -19.44 18.61 139.18
C PHE A 68 -20.93 18.84 139.45
N GLY A 69 -21.56 17.84 140.09
CA GLY A 69 -22.82 18.00 140.82
C GLY A 69 -23.17 16.72 141.59
N VAL A 70 -22.75 16.66 142.86
CA VAL A 70 -23.03 15.60 143.84
C VAL A 70 -24.50 15.61 144.26
N ALA A 71 -24.98 14.43 144.67
CA ALA A 71 -26.27 14.15 145.28
C ALA A 71 -26.75 15.19 146.31
N VAL A 72 -28.04 15.52 146.23
CA VAL A 72 -28.88 15.77 147.41
C VAL A 72 -30.17 15.01 147.19
N GLY A 73 -30.35 13.92 147.92
CA GLY A 73 -31.61 13.19 147.95
C GLY A 73 -32.68 14.02 148.66
N GLN A 74 -33.75 14.33 147.94
CA GLN A 74 -35.06 14.59 148.51
C GLN A 74 -36.09 13.96 147.57
N ASN A 75 -36.65 12.82 148.00
CA ASN A 75 -37.81 12.21 147.36
C ASN A 75 -39.01 13.14 147.56
N PHE A 76 -39.34 13.92 146.54
CA PHE A 76 -40.69 14.46 146.38
C PHE A 76 -41.58 13.32 145.85
N PHE A 77 -42.66 13.03 146.55
CA PHE A 77 -43.65 12.06 146.11
C PHE A 77 -44.42 12.67 144.93
N PHE A 78 -44.15 12.17 143.71
CA PHE A 78 -44.84 12.58 142.48
C PHE A 78 -46.32 12.19 142.52
N GLY A 79 -47.18 13.06 141.95
CA GLY A 79 -48.61 12.80 141.81
C GLY A 79 -48.90 11.64 140.86
N LYS A 80 -50.11 11.08 140.95
CA LYS A 80 -50.60 10.09 139.98
C LYS A 80 -50.62 10.70 138.58
N ALA A 81 -50.26 9.91 137.58
CA ALA A 81 -50.33 10.34 136.17
C ALA A 81 -51.76 10.79 135.83
N GLU A 82 -51.91 12.00 135.27
CA GLU A 82 -53.20 12.52 134.80
C GLU A 82 -53.28 12.63 133.27
N LYS A 83 -52.15 12.84 132.58
CA LYS A 83 -52.10 13.00 131.12
C LYS A 83 -50.79 12.47 130.53
N PHE A 84 -50.74 12.31 129.20
CA PHE A 84 -49.53 11.85 128.50
C PHE A 84 -49.34 12.54 127.14
N SER A 85 -48.10 12.57 126.64
CA SER A 85 -47.70 12.96 125.29
C SER A 85 -46.88 11.86 124.61
N VAL A 86 -46.75 11.92 123.28
CA VAL A 86 -45.99 10.93 122.49
C VAL A 86 -44.62 11.50 122.16
N GLY A 87 -43.56 10.74 122.48
CA GLY A 87 -42.17 11.12 122.23
C GLY A 87 -41.77 11.01 120.76
N LEU A 88 -40.50 11.29 120.46
CA LEU A 88 -39.96 11.21 119.10
C LEU A 88 -40.01 9.76 118.58
N LEU A 89 -40.57 9.57 117.38
CA LEU A 89 -40.66 8.26 116.75
C LEU A 89 -39.60 8.07 115.67
N GLU A 90 -39.05 6.86 115.58
CA GLU A 90 -38.12 6.48 114.52
C GLU A 90 -38.87 6.18 113.22
N LEU A 91 -38.60 6.98 112.18
CA LEU A 91 -39.17 6.84 110.84
C LEU A 91 -38.18 6.12 109.90
N PRO A 92 -38.64 5.35 108.90
CA PRO A 92 -40.03 5.19 108.44
C PRO A 92 -40.78 3.97 109.03
N PHE A 93 -42.08 4.10 109.26
CA PHE A 93 -42.95 2.96 109.60
C PHE A 93 -43.34 2.19 108.34
N ARG A 94 -43.28 0.87 108.40
CA ARG A 94 -43.66 0.00 107.29
C ARG A 94 -44.79 -0.95 107.70
N VAL A 95 -45.66 -1.25 106.75
CA VAL A 95 -46.72 -2.25 106.93
C VAL A 95 -46.11 -3.57 107.37
N GLY A 96 -46.63 -4.16 108.45
CA GLY A 96 -46.18 -5.46 108.96
C GLY A 96 -44.82 -5.47 109.66
N VAL A 97 -44.12 -4.33 109.77
CA VAL A 97 -42.85 -4.22 110.50
C VAL A 97 -43.11 -3.57 111.86
N PRO A 98 -42.70 -4.21 112.98
CA PRO A 98 -42.93 -3.69 114.32
C PRO A 98 -42.10 -2.41 114.59
N PHE A 99 -42.70 -1.43 115.27
CA PHE A 99 -42.04 -0.22 115.75
C PHE A 99 -42.47 0.13 117.18
N ASN A 100 -41.70 0.94 117.89
CA ASN A 100 -41.97 1.29 119.28
C ASN A 100 -42.53 2.71 119.40
N ILE A 101 -43.44 2.93 120.35
CA ILE A 101 -44.04 4.25 120.62
C ILE A 101 -43.67 4.68 122.05
N PRO A 102 -42.79 5.67 122.21
CA PRO A 102 -42.47 6.24 123.52
C PRO A 102 -43.59 7.18 124.00
N LEU A 103 -43.91 7.08 125.28
CA LEU A 103 -44.95 7.85 125.98
C LEU A 103 -44.30 8.64 127.12
N GLU A 104 -44.59 9.94 127.18
CA GLU A 104 -44.16 10.86 128.23
C GLU A 104 -45.35 11.17 129.15
N LEU A 105 -45.26 10.80 130.43
CA LEU A 105 -46.37 10.88 131.38
C LEU A 105 -46.22 12.10 132.30
N GLN A 106 -47.32 12.82 132.55
CA GLN A 106 -47.34 14.02 133.39
C GLN A 106 -48.43 13.95 134.47
N ASP A 107 -48.16 14.48 135.66
CA ASP A 107 -49.14 14.63 136.75
C ASP A 107 -50.05 15.87 136.55
N GLU A 108 -50.97 16.11 137.50
CA GLU A 108 -51.93 17.23 137.45
C GLU A 108 -51.26 18.62 137.38
N PHE A 109 -49.99 18.72 137.79
CA PHE A 109 -49.20 19.94 137.79
C PHE A 109 -48.25 20.05 136.58
N GLY A 110 -48.22 19.04 135.71
CA GLY A 110 -47.37 19.01 134.51
C GLY A 110 -45.95 18.48 134.74
N HIS A 111 -45.67 17.87 135.90
CA HIS A 111 -44.37 17.24 136.16
C HIS A 111 -44.32 15.81 135.63
N ALA A 112 -43.14 15.38 135.15
CA ALA A 112 -42.93 14.02 134.68
C ALA A 112 -43.17 13.00 135.81
N THR A 113 -43.97 11.97 135.54
CA THR A 113 -44.35 10.94 136.53
C THR A 113 -44.35 9.54 135.90
N GLN A 114 -44.58 8.49 136.70
CA GLN A 114 -44.57 7.09 136.26
C GLN A 114 -45.97 6.47 136.32
N LEU A 115 -46.24 5.54 135.40
CA LEU A 115 -47.49 4.78 135.40
C LEU A 115 -47.46 3.77 136.56
N THR A 116 -48.35 3.95 137.55
CA THR A 116 -48.41 3.09 138.76
C THR A 116 -49.46 1.98 138.68
N ASN A 117 -50.28 1.97 137.62
CA ASN A 117 -51.33 0.97 137.38
C ASN A 117 -51.03 0.13 136.13
N ASP A 118 -51.53 -1.11 136.14
CA ASP A 118 -51.45 -2.05 135.01
C ASP A 118 -52.45 -1.66 133.90
N ILE A 119 -52.16 -0.55 133.21
CA ILE A 119 -53.01 0.01 132.15
C ILE A 119 -52.67 -0.66 130.82
N LYS A 120 -53.69 -1.14 130.11
CA LYS A 120 -53.56 -1.66 128.74
C LYS A 120 -53.81 -0.55 127.72
N PRO A 121 -52.81 -0.13 126.93
CA PRO A 121 -53.02 0.87 125.88
C PRO A 121 -53.95 0.32 124.82
N ILE A 122 -54.85 1.17 124.33
CA ILE A 122 -55.72 0.91 123.19
C ILE A 122 -55.23 1.77 122.04
N LEU A 123 -54.84 1.13 120.93
CA LEU A 123 -54.40 1.81 119.72
C LEU A 123 -55.47 1.69 118.64
N GLU A 124 -55.94 2.83 118.14
CA GLU A 124 -56.96 2.90 117.09
C GLU A 124 -56.43 3.76 115.93
N ALA A 125 -56.56 3.27 114.70
CA ALA A 125 -56.38 4.09 113.50
C ALA A 125 -57.33 3.61 112.40
N SER A 126 -58.12 4.52 111.85
CA SER A 126 -59.09 4.19 110.80
C SER A 126 -58.38 3.66 109.55
N GLY A 127 -58.64 2.39 109.21
CA GLY A 127 -58.06 1.71 108.06
C GLY A 127 -56.73 0.99 108.32
N LEU A 128 -56.29 0.90 109.58
CA LEU A 128 -55.17 0.05 110.00
C LEU A 128 -55.63 -0.94 111.09
N THR A 129 -55.11 -2.15 111.02
CA THR A 129 -55.12 -3.11 112.13
C THR A 129 -53.83 -2.95 112.91
N LEU A 130 -53.93 -2.60 114.18
CA LEU A 130 -52.80 -2.32 115.05
C LEU A 130 -52.71 -3.39 116.13
N GLN A 131 -51.51 -3.92 116.35
CA GLN A 131 -51.19 -4.85 117.43
C GLN A 131 -49.92 -4.36 118.10
N TYR A 132 -49.73 -4.64 119.38
CA TYR A 132 -48.49 -4.36 120.11
C TYR A 132 -48.12 -5.56 120.96
N GLU A 133 -46.83 -5.69 121.30
CA GLU A 133 -46.33 -6.84 122.06
C GLU A 133 -46.48 -6.62 123.56
N GLU A 134 -45.90 -5.54 124.09
CA GLU A 134 -45.86 -5.26 125.53
C GLU A 134 -45.81 -3.75 125.82
N LEU A 135 -46.25 -3.34 127.01
CA LEU A 135 -46.04 -1.99 127.56
C LEU A 135 -44.96 -2.05 128.63
N THR A 136 -43.90 -1.25 128.50
CA THR A 136 -42.87 -1.15 129.54
C THR A 136 -43.23 -0.05 130.54
N ALA A 137 -43.59 -0.40 131.77
CA ALA A 137 -43.89 0.55 132.85
C ALA A 137 -42.61 0.93 133.62
N GLY A 138 -42.19 2.19 133.54
CA GLY A 138 -40.99 2.73 134.20
C GLY A 138 -40.80 4.22 133.88
N ALA A 139 -39.64 4.80 134.22
CA ALA A 139 -39.34 6.22 133.96
C ALA A 139 -39.49 6.64 132.48
N ASN A 140 -39.29 5.70 131.55
CA ASN A 140 -39.56 5.86 130.12
C ASN A 140 -40.63 4.84 129.70
N CYS A 141 -41.89 5.26 129.63
CA CYS A 141 -43.00 4.39 129.23
C CYS A 141 -42.96 4.18 127.71
N ILE A 142 -42.96 2.93 127.23
CA ILE A 142 -42.88 2.62 125.78
C ILE A 142 -43.85 1.49 125.44
N ILE A 143 -44.68 1.69 124.42
CA ILE A 143 -45.43 0.61 123.78
C ILE A 143 -44.50 -0.05 122.77
N LYS A 144 -44.09 -1.29 123.03
CA LYS A 144 -43.16 -2.03 122.17
C LYS A 144 -43.87 -2.92 121.16
N GLY A 145 -43.22 -3.11 120.01
CA GLY A 145 -43.64 -4.07 119.00
C GLY A 145 -44.94 -3.71 118.29
N VAL A 146 -45.24 -2.41 118.15
CA VAL A 146 -46.45 -1.95 117.46
C VAL A 146 -46.35 -2.30 115.98
N THR A 147 -47.19 -3.22 115.54
CA THR A 147 -47.29 -3.64 114.13
C THR A 147 -48.56 -3.05 113.53
N ALA A 148 -48.41 -2.32 112.43
CA ALA A 148 -49.52 -1.75 111.68
C ALA A 148 -49.71 -2.50 110.35
N LYS A 149 -50.90 -3.05 110.13
CA LYS A 149 -51.30 -3.68 108.87
C LYS A 149 -52.45 -2.90 108.21
N GLY A 150 -52.39 -2.67 106.91
CA GLY A 150 -53.44 -1.94 106.19
C GLY A 150 -52.99 -1.38 104.84
N CYS A 151 -53.93 -0.78 104.11
CA CYS A 151 -53.72 -0.37 102.71
C CYS A 151 -53.18 1.07 102.60
N VAL A 152 -52.03 1.24 101.94
CA VAL A 152 -51.30 2.51 101.77
C VAL A 152 -51.44 3.14 100.38
N ASN A 153 -52.21 2.52 99.47
CA ASN A 153 -52.57 2.99 98.12
C ASN A 153 -51.40 3.32 97.14
N SER A 154 -50.19 3.59 97.61
CA SER A 154 -49.03 3.94 96.78
C SER A 154 -47.70 3.55 97.46
N CYS A 155 -46.64 3.41 96.66
CA CYS A 155 -45.29 3.12 97.13
C CYS A 155 -44.67 4.25 97.99
N GLN A 156 -45.23 5.46 97.96
CA GLN A 156 -44.80 6.61 98.78
C GLN A 156 -45.37 6.59 100.21
N GLY A 157 -46.26 5.63 100.50
CA GLY A 157 -46.94 5.49 101.77
C GLY A 157 -48.16 6.41 101.94
N LYS A 158 -48.90 6.21 103.03
CA LYS A 158 -50.12 6.96 103.37
C LYS A 158 -50.06 7.44 104.82
N ASN A 159 -50.58 8.65 105.05
CA ASN A 159 -50.68 9.18 106.41
C ASN A 159 -51.94 8.64 107.09
N PHE A 160 -51.81 8.18 108.32
CA PHE A 160 -52.90 7.75 109.19
C PHE A 160 -52.86 8.53 110.50
N ASN A 161 -54.04 8.83 111.06
CA ASN A 161 -54.15 9.39 112.40
C ASN A 161 -54.18 8.21 113.38
N LEU A 162 -53.12 8.06 114.17
CA LEU A 162 -53.01 7.06 115.22
C LEU A 162 -53.50 7.68 116.53
N LYS A 163 -54.56 7.09 117.08
CA LYS A 163 -55.13 7.44 118.39
C LYS A 163 -54.65 6.42 119.41
N ILE A 164 -54.06 6.90 120.49
CA ILE A 164 -53.64 6.10 121.64
C ILE A 164 -54.52 6.50 122.80
N THR A 165 -55.15 5.52 123.44
CA THR A 165 -55.91 5.72 124.68
C THR A 165 -55.30 4.90 125.81
N LEU A 166 -54.95 5.55 126.91
CA LEU A 166 -54.47 4.96 128.16
C LEU A 166 -55.61 5.04 129.20
N PRO A 167 -56.47 4.01 129.29
CA PRO A 167 -57.67 4.07 130.12
C PRO A 167 -57.33 4.25 131.60
N GLY A 168 -57.94 5.25 132.24
CA GLY A 168 -57.74 5.58 133.66
C GLY A 168 -57.00 6.89 133.94
N LEU A 169 -56.57 7.63 132.91
CA LEU A 169 -56.07 9.00 132.99
C LEU A 169 -57.22 10.02 132.78
N LYS A 170 -57.00 11.29 133.16
CA LYS A 170 -58.01 12.36 132.99
C LYS A 170 -58.02 12.90 131.56
N GLU A 171 -56.83 13.05 130.97
CA GLU A 171 -56.64 13.22 129.53
C GLU A 171 -56.08 11.90 128.99
N ASP A 172 -56.97 10.95 128.76
CA ASP A 172 -56.63 9.57 128.46
C ASP A 172 -56.27 9.29 127.01
N THR A 173 -56.33 10.28 126.12
CA THR A 173 -56.23 10.07 124.68
C THR A 173 -55.30 11.07 124.00
N GLN A 174 -54.41 10.56 123.14
CA GLN A 174 -53.56 11.35 122.24
C GLN A 174 -53.73 10.91 120.79
N ILE A 175 -53.72 11.87 119.87
CA ILE A 175 -53.86 11.60 118.42
C ILE A 175 -52.71 12.29 117.68
N PHE A 176 -51.97 11.52 116.87
CA PHE A 176 -50.91 12.05 116.02
C PHE A 176 -50.85 11.35 114.66
N LYS A 177 -50.15 11.96 113.70
CA LYS A 177 -50.05 11.43 112.32
C LYS A 177 -48.82 10.56 112.16
N ILE A 178 -49.02 9.32 111.70
CA ILE A 178 -47.94 8.45 111.24
C ILE A 178 -48.03 8.27 109.73
N ARG A 179 -46.89 8.24 109.03
CA ARG A 179 -46.83 7.84 107.62
C ARG A 179 -46.40 6.39 107.53
N LEU A 180 -47.30 5.53 107.06
CA LEU A 180 -47.03 4.11 106.85
C LEU A 180 -46.65 3.86 105.39
N GLN A 181 -45.48 3.29 105.16
CA GLN A 181 -44.99 2.85 103.85
C GLN A 181 -45.29 1.36 103.63
N PRO A 182 -45.32 0.86 102.38
CA PRO A 182 -45.49 -0.57 102.14
C PRO A 182 -44.45 -1.43 102.87
N GLY A 183 -44.88 -2.64 103.23
CA GLY A 183 -44.07 -3.65 103.88
C GLY A 183 -43.05 -4.31 102.94
N PRO A 184 -42.23 -5.24 103.44
CA PRO A 184 -41.36 -6.03 102.57
C PRO A 184 -42.17 -6.86 101.54
N PRO A 185 -41.59 -7.19 100.38
CA PRO A 185 -42.21 -8.06 99.38
C PRO A 185 -42.72 -9.38 99.97
N TYR A 186 -43.98 -9.71 99.68
CA TYR A 186 -44.66 -10.91 100.17
C TYR A 186 -45.27 -11.73 99.03
N GLN A 187 -45.88 -11.07 98.03
CA GLN A 187 -46.58 -11.74 96.94
C GLN A 187 -46.22 -11.11 95.59
N LEU A 188 -46.03 -11.94 94.57
CA LEU A 188 -45.93 -11.49 93.18
C LEU A 188 -47.28 -11.69 92.49
N LYS A 189 -47.81 -10.64 91.87
CA LYS A 189 -49.03 -10.68 91.05
C LYS A 189 -48.67 -10.41 89.59
N VAL A 190 -49.15 -11.26 88.70
CA VAL A 190 -48.85 -11.18 87.26
C VAL A 190 -50.14 -11.17 86.44
N LYS A 191 -50.31 -10.13 85.63
CA LYS A 191 -51.41 -9.98 84.66
C LYS A 191 -50.92 -10.33 83.24
N PRO A 192 -51.76 -10.93 82.38
CA PRO A 192 -53.18 -11.27 82.58
C PRO A 192 -53.42 -12.43 83.56
N ASP A 193 -54.58 -12.42 84.23
CA ASP A 193 -54.93 -13.41 85.28
C ASP A 193 -55.19 -14.82 84.72
N SER A 194 -55.39 -14.97 83.40
CA SER A 194 -55.58 -16.25 82.73
C SER A 194 -54.44 -17.24 83.00
N GLU A 195 -54.78 -18.51 83.22
CA GLU A 195 -53.81 -19.58 83.47
C GLU A 195 -53.13 -20.09 82.19
N ILE A 196 -53.85 -20.08 81.05
CA ILE A 196 -53.36 -20.48 79.73
C ILE A 196 -53.42 -19.30 78.77
N LEU A 197 -52.29 -18.96 78.15
CA LEU A 197 -52.14 -17.86 77.20
C LEU A 197 -51.85 -18.41 75.81
N LYS A 198 -52.53 -17.90 74.77
CA LYS A 198 -52.32 -18.35 73.37
C LYS A 198 -51.43 -17.36 72.63
N ILE A 199 -50.35 -17.85 72.04
CA ILE A 199 -49.30 -17.04 71.43
C ILE A 199 -48.83 -17.74 70.15
N GLU A 200 -48.48 -17.01 69.10
CA GLU A 200 -47.88 -17.58 67.88
C GLU A 200 -46.36 -17.66 68.00
N ASN A 201 -45.78 -18.73 67.44
CA ASN A 201 -44.34 -18.92 67.39
C ASN A 201 -43.64 -17.74 66.68
N GLY A 202 -42.62 -17.15 67.31
CA GLY A 202 -41.93 -15.96 66.82
C GLY A 202 -42.47 -14.62 67.34
N THR A 203 -43.36 -14.62 68.34
CA THR A 203 -43.88 -13.39 68.97
C THR A 203 -43.39 -13.23 70.43
N ALA A 204 -43.21 -11.99 70.89
CA ALA A 204 -42.87 -11.67 72.28
C ALA A 204 -44.14 -11.35 73.07
N PHE A 205 -44.19 -11.73 74.35
CA PHE A 205 -45.41 -11.56 75.17
C PHE A 205 -45.16 -10.76 76.45
N PRO A 206 -45.80 -9.58 76.61
CA PRO A 206 -45.61 -8.74 77.79
C PRO A 206 -46.43 -9.26 78.99
N PHE A 207 -45.77 -9.46 80.13
CA PHE A 207 -46.42 -9.70 81.42
C PHE A 207 -46.40 -8.44 82.27
N GLN A 208 -47.53 -7.98 82.80
CA GLN A 208 -47.51 -6.90 83.80
C GLN A 208 -47.30 -7.51 85.19
N VAL A 209 -46.23 -7.12 85.87
CA VAL A 209 -45.85 -7.64 87.19
C VAL A 209 -46.05 -6.58 88.26
N GLU A 210 -46.61 -6.98 89.40
CA GLU A 210 -46.86 -6.16 90.58
C GLU A 210 -46.33 -6.93 91.80
N VAL A 211 -45.36 -6.34 92.51
CA VAL A 211 -44.79 -6.90 93.75
C VAL A 211 -45.55 -6.30 94.92
N LEU A 212 -46.18 -7.15 95.72
CA LEU A 212 -47.09 -6.76 96.79
C LEU A 212 -46.52 -7.13 98.16
N ASP A 213 -46.79 -6.31 99.17
CA ASP A 213 -46.56 -6.62 100.58
C ASP A 213 -47.65 -7.54 101.16
N GLU A 214 -47.53 -7.92 102.43
CA GLU A 214 -48.47 -8.82 103.12
C GLU A 214 -49.91 -8.26 103.18
N SER A 215 -50.10 -6.95 103.05
CA SER A 215 -51.41 -6.30 103.05
C SER A 215 -51.92 -5.97 101.63
N GLY A 216 -51.26 -6.49 100.59
CA GLY A 216 -51.65 -6.31 99.19
C GLY A 216 -51.26 -4.95 98.58
N ASN A 217 -50.34 -4.20 99.20
CA ASN A 217 -49.85 -2.94 98.66
C ASN A 217 -48.67 -3.15 97.73
N ILE A 218 -48.60 -2.38 96.64
CA ILE A 218 -47.41 -2.38 95.78
C ILE A 218 -46.20 -1.89 96.57
N THR A 219 -45.17 -2.73 96.66
CA THR A 219 -43.96 -2.46 97.42
C THR A 219 -42.72 -2.36 96.54
N ALA A 220 -41.84 -1.43 96.89
CA ALA A 220 -40.61 -1.14 96.18
C ALA A 220 -39.44 -1.13 97.18
N GLN A 221 -38.37 -1.85 96.84
CA GLN A 221 -37.11 -1.88 97.58
C GLN A 221 -35.95 -2.10 96.59
N PRO A 222 -34.71 -1.69 96.95
CA PRO A 222 -33.56 -1.86 96.07
C PRO A 222 -33.35 -3.32 95.65
N LYS A 223 -32.97 -3.55 94.38
CA LYS A 223 -32.68 -4.88 93.79
C LYS A 223 -33.90 -5.81 93.65
N LEU A 224 -35.10 -5.26 93.43
CA LEU A 224 -36.30 -6.02 93.04
C LEU A 224 -36.32 -6.30 91.53
N ILE A 225 -35.52 -7.26 91.09
CA ILE A 225 -35.52 -7.70 89.68
C ILE A 225 -36.44 -8.92 89.56
N VAL A 226 -37.45 -8.84 88.70
CA VAL A 226 -38.36 -9.95 88.38
C VAL A 226 -37.88 -10.65 87.12
N HIS A 227 -37.69 -11.97 87.18
CA HIS A 227 -37.32 -12.80 86.04
C HIS A 227 -38.45 -13.72 85.62
N CYS A 228 -38.66 -13.90 84.32
CA CYS A 228 -39.44 -15.00 83.76
C CYS A 228 -38.52 -15.94 82.98
N LYS A 229 -38.53 -17.22 83.37
CA LYS A 229 -37.88 -18.30 82.62
C LYS A 229 -38.96 -19.15 81.97
N PHE A 230 -38.91 -19.27 80.64
CA PHE A 230 -39.78 -20.19 79.91
C PHE A 230 -39.15 -21.59 79.89
N LEU A 231 -39.97 -22.60 80.19
CA LEU A 231 -39.60 -24.01 80.25
C LEU A 231 -40.48 -24.78 79.26
N GLY A 232 -39.96 -25.84 78.64
CA GLY A 232 -40.73 -26.70 77.71
C GLY A 232 -40.16 -26.80 76.29
N ALA A 233 -39.10 -26.05 75.97
CA ALA A 233 -38.29 -26.19 74.75
C ALA A 233 -36.84 -25.72 75.01
N SER A 234 -35.92 -26.07 74.12
CA SER A 234 -34.52 -25.61 74.16
C SER A 234 -34.39 -24.16 73.65
N ASN A 235 -33.39 -23.43 74.15
CA ASN A 235 -33.03 -22.06 73.72
C ASN A 235 -34.13 -21.00 73.88
N LEU A 236 -35.01 -21.15 74.88
CA LEU A 236 -36.02 -20.15 75.18
C LEU A 236 -35.41 -18.90 75.85
N PRO A 237 -35.94 -17.69 75.60
CA PRO A 237 -35.43 -16.45 76.18
C PRO A 237 -35.72 -16.37 77.69
N VAL A 238 -35.00 -15.48 78.36
CA VAL A 238 -35.30 -15.08 79.76
C VAL A 238 -35.72 -13.62 79.74
N TYR A 239 -36.88 -13.31 80.32
CA TYR A 239 -37.29 -11.93 80.50
C TYR A 239 -36.84 -11.45 81.87
N SER A 240 -36.40 -10.20 81.95
CA SER A 240 -36.00 -9.56 83.20
C SER A 240 -36.48 -8.12 83.21
N VAL A 241 -37.06 -7.68 84.33
CA VAL A 241 -37.45 -6.28 84.51
C VAL A 241 -37.12 -5.81 85.93
N ASP A 242 -36.69 -4.56 86.05
CA ASP A 242 -36.42 -3.93 87.33
C ASP A 242 -37.68 -3.26 87.89
N CYS A 243 -38.12 -3.72 89.05
CA CYS A 243 -39.25 -3.20 89.82
C CYS A 243 -38.80 -2.41 91.06
N SER A 244 -37.51 -2.12 91.22
CA SER A 244 -36.94 -1.49 92.43
C SER A 244 -37.52 -0.12 92.78
N ASN A 245 -37.97 0.66 91.79
CA ASN A 245 -38.45 2.03 92.00
C ASN A 245 -39.95 2.13 92.30
N ALA A 246 -40.77 1.32 91.63
CA ALA A 246 -42.23 1.47 91.63
C ALA A 246 -42.97 0.23 92.13
N GLY A 247 -42.29 -0.91 92.30
CA GLY A 247 -42.92 -2.19 92.66
C GLY A 247 -43.75 -2.82 91.54
N THR A 248 -43.88 -2.17 90.38
CA THR A 248 -44.59 -2.69 89.20
C THR A 248 -43.87 -2.31 87.92
N ASN A 249 -43.87 -3.20 86.92
CA ASN A 249 -43.33 -2.95 85.58
C ASN A 249 -43.88 -3.96 84.54
N ILE A 250 -43.59 -3.75 83.25
CA ILE A 250 -43.92 -4.70 82.17
C ILE A 250 -42.70 -5.58 81.89
N LEU A 251 -42.83 -6.87 82.16
CA LEU A 251 -41.85 -7.91 81.89
C LEU A 251 -42.02 -8.40 80.44
N THR A 252 -41.12 -7.94 79.57
CA THR A 252 -41.05 -8.32 78.15
C THR A 252 -39.59 -8.53 77.72
N GLY A 253 -39.36 -9.18 76.59
CA GLY A 253 -38.02 -9.48 76.07
C GLY A 253 -38.05 -10.05 74.66
N PRO A 254 -37.02 -10.83 74.26
CA PRO A 254 -36.93 -11.43 72.93
C PRO A 254 -38.14 -12.32 72.58
N VAL A 255 -38.40 -12.52 71.28
CA VAL A 255 -39.50 -13.36 70.82
C VAL A 255 -39.38 -14.79 71.32
N ILE A 256 -40.51 -15.41 71.64
CA ILE A 256 -40.56 -16.83 71.99
C ILE A 256 -40.55 -17.61 70.68
N HIS A 257 -39.44 -18.29 70.40
CA HIS A 257 -39.29 -19.08 69.19
C HIS A 257 -38.87 -20.51 69.51
N VAL A 258 -39.63 -21.47 68.99
CA VAL A 258 -39.34 -22.90 69.06
C VAL A 258 -39.20 -23.43 67.64
N LEU A 259 -38.10 -24.14 67.38
CA LEU A 259 -37.81 -24.71 66.07
C LEU A 259 -38.73 -25.92 65.80
N ASN A 260 -39.24 -26.02 64.57
CA ASN A 260 -40.00 -27.17 64.04
C ASN A 260 -41.34 -27.46 64.75
N ILE A 261 -42.10 -26.43 65.12
CA ILE A 261 -43.42 -26.60 65.73
C ILE A 261 -44.49 -26.93 64.66
N LYS A 262 -44.85 -28.22 64.53
CA LYS A 262 -45.91 -28.65 63.59
C LYS A 262 -47.32 -28.64 64.20
N LYS A 263 -47.40 -28.64 65.53
CA LYS A 263 -48.65 -28.66 66.31
C LYS A 263 -48.45 -27.81 67.56
N ASP A 264 -49.54 -27.33 68.12
CA ASP A 264 -49.53 -26.48 69.32
C ASP A 264 -48.66 -27.08 70.44
N GLN A 265 -47.74 -26.29 71.00
CA GLN A 265 -46.82 -26.70 72.07
C GLN A 265 -47.09 -25.92 73.35
N MET A 266 -47.05 -26.61 74.50
CA MET A 266 -47.24 -25.98 75.81
C MET A 266 -45.88 -25.61 76.43
N LEU A 267 -45.68 -24.32 76.70
CA LEU A 267 -44.55 -23.78 77.46
C LEU A 267 -45.01 -23.35 78.85
N LYS A 268 -44.12 -23.38 79.82
CA LYS A 268 -44.35 -22.97 81.20
C LYS A 268 -43.48 -21.77 81.54
N ALA A 269 -44.10 -20.62 81.76
CA ALA A 269 -43.46 -19.38 82.17
C ALA A 269 -43.38 -19.34 83.70
N ARG A 270 -42.18 -19.46 84.28
CA ARG A 270 -41.94 -19.35 85.72
C ARG A 270 -41.40 -17.97 86.05
N ILE A 271 -42.18 -17.19 86.80
CA ILE A 271 -41.90 -15.79 87.13
C ILE A 271 -41.53 -15.69 88.60
N GLU A 272 -40.31 -15.23 88.90
CA GLU A 272 -39.74 -15.23 90.25
C GLU A 272 -38.91 -13.97 90.51
N ILE A 273 -38.69 -13.64 91.78
CA ILE A 273 -37.80 -12.55 92.21
C ILE A 273 -36.57 -13.20 92.85
N PRO A 274 -35.43 -13.34 92.13
CA PRO A 274 -34.28 -14.07 92.66
C PRO A 274 -33.69 -13.50 93.95
N SER A 275 -33.86 -12.20 94.17
CA SER A 275 -33.39 -11.50 95.38
C SER A 275 -34.27 -11.71 96.61
N CYS A 276 -35.52 -12.17 96.47
CA CYS A 276 -36.50 -12.32 97.54
C CYS A 276 -37.06 -13.75 97.56
N LYS A 277 -36.38 -14.67 98.25
CA LYS A 277 -36.78 -16.11 98.27
C LYS A 277 -38.09 -16.38 98.99
N ASP A 278 -38.53 -15.47 99.85
CA ASP A 278 -39.76 -15.61 100.64
C ASP A 278 -41.03 -15.33 99.82
N VAL A 279 -40.88 -14.72 98.62
CA VAL A 279 -42.00 -14.50 97.69
C VAL A 279 -42.15 -15.72 96.77
N PRO A 280 -43.29 -16.44 96.79
CA PRO A 280 -43.49 -17.61 95.94
C PRO A 280 -43.52 -17.23 94.44
N PRO A 281 -42.92 -18.05 93.56
CA PRO A 281 -42.94 -17.80 92.12
C PRO A 281 -44.35 -18.00 91.54
N VAL A 282 -44.67 -17.24 90.49
CA VAL A 282 -45.92 -17.38 89.73
C VAL A 282 -45.67 -18.15 88.45
N GLU A 283 -46.48 -19.16 88.18
CA GLU A 283 -46.37 -19.98 86.97
C GLU A 283 -47.55 -19.70 86.03
N LYS A 284 -47.26 -19.54 84.73
CA LYS A 284 -48.26 -19.37 83.67
C LYS A 284 -48.01 -20.37 82.54
N MET A 285 -49.06 -20.93 81.95
CA MET A 285 -48.96 -21.82 80.81
C MET A 285 -49.16 -21.04 79.51
N ILE A 286 -48.29 -21.26 78.54
CA ILE A 286 -48.35 -20.65 77.21
C ILE A 286 -48.59 -21.75 76.18
N LYS A 287 -49.70 -21.67 75.47
CA LYS A 287 -50.00 -22.46 74.28
C LYS A 287 -49.43 -21.77 73.05
N LEU A 288 -48.29 -22.24 72.58
CA LEU A 288 -47.60 -21.74 71.39
C LEU A 288 -48.19 -22.39 70.14
N LEU A 289 -48.69 -21.60 69.21
CA LEU A 289 -49.25 -22.04 67.92
C LEU A 289 -48.16 -21.95 66.83
N PRO A 290 -48.15 -22.86 65.84
CA PRO A 290 -47.30 -22.70 64.65
C PRO A 290 -47.55 -21.37 63.95
N SER A 291 -46.49 -20.76 63.42
CA SER A 291 -46.59 -19.49 62.71
C SER A 291 -47.44 -19.60 61.45
N SER A 292 -48.31 -18.62 61.20
CA SER A 292 -49.05 -18.48 59.94
C SER A 292 -48.23 -17.81 58.84
N HIS A 293 -46.98 -17.42 59.11
CA HIS A 293 -46.09 -16.86 58.10
C HIS A 293 -45.59 -17.92 57.12
N VAL A 294 -45.23 -17.49 55.91
CA VAL A 294 -44.70 -18.37 54.86
C VAL A 294 -43.42 -19.06 55.36
N ALA A 295 -43.43 -20.38 55.40
CA ALA A 295 -42.29 -21.19 55.87
C ALA A 295 -41.70 -22.10 54.78
N ARG A 296 -42.49 -22.44 53.75
CA ARG A 296 -42.05 -23.34 52.67
C ARG A 296 -42.62 -22.94 51.32
N LEU A 297 -41.77 -22.95 50.29
CA LEU A 297 -42.14 -22.70 48.88
C LEU A 297 -41.88 -23.97 48.06
N GLN A 298 -42.88 -24.41 47.30
CA GLN A 298 -42.84 -25.61 46.46
C GLN A 298 -43.14 -25.26 45.01
N VAL A 299 -42.40 -25.86 44.09
CA VAL A 299 -42.56 -25.67 42.64
C VAL A 299 -43.02 -26.99 42.02
N LEU A 300 -44.00 -26.93 41.13
CA LEU A 300 -44.55 -28.07 40.41
C LEU A 300 -44.55 -27.77 38.91
N SER A 301 -44.30 -28.79 38.10
CA SER A 301 -44.50 -28.76 36.66
C SER A 301 -45.70 -29.62 36.29
N MET A 302 -46.64 -29.05 35.55
CA MET A 302 -47.82 -29.77 35.05
C MET A 302 -47.49 -30.43 33.71
N ASN A 303 -47.34 -31.76 33.71
CA ASN A 303 -47.21 -32.54 32.50
C ASN A 303 -48.51 -33.34 32.28
N GLY A 304 -49.47 -32.76 31.54
CA GLY A 304 -50.81 -33.32 31.37
C GLY A 304 -51.64 -33.27 32.66
N GLN A 305 -52.21 -34.42 33.08
CA GLN A 305 -53.04 -34.52 34.30
C GLN A 305 -52.25 -34.77 35.60
N LYS A 306 -50.92 -34.94 35.54
CA LYS A 306 -50.07 -35.22 36.71
C LYS A 306 -49.16 -34.03 37.01
N ALA A 307 -49.23 -33.52 38.25
CA ALA A 307 -48.30 -32.52 38.77
C ALA A 307 -47.02 -33.21 39.26
N ILE A 308 -45.87 -32.86 38.69
CA ILE A 308 -44.56 -33.36 39.12
C ILE A 308 -43.90 -32.28 39.98
N GLN A 309 -43.55 -32.61 41.22
CA GLN A 309 -42.83 -31.71 42.10
C GLN A 309 -41.38 -31.55 41.64
N ILE A 310 -40.93 -30.31 41.48
CA ILE A 310 -39.52 -29.95 41.26
C ILE A 310 -38.92 -29.60 42.63
N LYS A 311 -37.93 -30.38 43.07
CA LYS A 311 -37.20 -30.12 44.32
C LYS A 311 -36.12 -29.06 44.10
N HIS A 312 -35.70 -28.45 45.19
CA HIS A 312 -34.61 -27.48 45.17
C HIS A 312 -33.31 -28.15 44.69
N GLN A 313 -32.66 -27.55 43.70
CA GLN A 313 -31.47 -28.01 42.96
C GLN A 313 -31.69 -29.21 42.03
N ASP A 314 -32.93 -29.53 41.65
CA ASP A 314 -33.18 -30.58 40.65
C ASP A 314 -32.61 -30.20 39.27
N GLU A 315 -32.16 -31.21 38.53
CA GLU A 315 -31.76 -31.10 37.13
C GLU A 315 -32.84 -31.70 36.23
N ILE A 316 -33.40 -30.88 35.33
CA ILE A 316 -34.49 -31.24 34.43
C ILE A 316 -33.95 -31.30 33.01
N ASN A 317 -34.08 -32.44 32.36
CA ASN A 317 -33.76 -32.58 30.95
C ASN A 317 -34.95 -32.15 30.09
N TRP A 318 -34.73 -31.27 29.11
CA TRP A 318 -35.78 -30.78 28.21
C TRP A 318 -35.28 -30.60 26.78
N ILE A 319 -36.16 -30.58 25.78
CA ILE A 319 -35.75 -30.42 24.38
C ILE A 319 -35.16 -29.01 24.14
N ALA A 320 -34.00 -28.93 23.49
CA ALA A 320 -33.34 -27.67 23.19
C ALA A 320 -34.21 -26.78 22.29
N GLY A 321 -34.30 -25.49 22.63
CA GLY A 321 -35.11 -24.50 21.89
C GLY A 321 -36.61 -24.54 22.16
N ASP A 322 -37.11 -25.52 22.92
CA ASP A 322 -38.52 -25.63 23.33
C ASP A 322 -38.86 -24.70 24.52
N ILE A 323 -40.14 -24.62 24.89
CA ILE A 323 -40.64 -23.80 25.99
C ILE A 323 -41.26 -24.69 27.07
N MET A 324 -40.75 -24.57 28.31
CA MET A 324 -41.31 -25.24 29.47
C MET A 324 -42.51 -24.45 29.99
N HIS A 325 -43.71 -24.97 29.76
CA HIS A 325 -44.99 -24.37 30.15
C HIS A 325 -45.52 -24.90 31.49
N ASN A 326 -46.54 -24.22 32.03
CA ASN A 326 -47.37 -24.66 33.16
C ASN A 326 -46.59 -24.97 34.45
N LEU A 327 -45.65 -24.10 34.78
CA LEU A 327 -44.98 -24.11 36.09
C LEU A 327 -45.92 -23.49 37.13
N ILE A 328 -46.17 -24.21 38.22
CA ILE A 328 -47.01 -23.80 39.33
C ILE A 328 -46.15 -23.68 40.58
N PHE A 329 -46.45 -22.76 41.48
CA PHE A 329 -45.86 -22.70 42.80
C PHE A 329 -46.92 -22.62 43.90
N GLN A 330 -46.60 -23.19 45.05
CA GLN A 330 -47.44 -23.20 46.24
C GLN A 330 -46.62 -22.80 47.46
N MET A 331 -47.23 -22.07 48.37
CA MET A 331 -46.62 -21.61 49.61
C MET A 331 -47.36 -22.22 50.81
N TYR A 332 -46.59 -22.64 51.80
CA TYR A 332 -47.11 -23.27 53.02
C TYR A 332 -46.58 -22.54 54.24
N ASP A 333 -47.41 -22.47 55.29
CA ASP A 333 -46.99 -21.95 56.59
C ASP A 333 -46.23 -23.00 57.43
N GLU A 334 -45.79 -22.63 58.64
CA GLU A 334 -45.06 -23.51 59.55
C GLU A 334 -45.88 -24.74 59.98
N GLY A 335 -47.21 -24.64 59.95
CA GLY A 335 -48.18 -25.70 60.22
C GLY A 335 -48.56 -26.56 59.01
N GLU A 336 -47.84 -26.43 57.88
CA GLU A 336 -48.09 -27.13 56.61
C GLU A 336 -49.45 -26.80 55.95
N ARG A 337 -50.08 -25.66 56.28
CA ARG A 337 -51.31 -25.18 55.63
C ARG A 337 -50.97 -24.38 54.39
N GLU A 338 -51.71 -24.58 53.30
CA GLU A 338 -51.52 -23.82 52.05
C GLU A 338 -51.97 -22.36 52.24
N ILE A 339 -51.10 -21.43 51.85
CA ILE A 339 -51.33 -19.98 51.94
C ILE A 339 -51.87 -19.49 50.60
N HIS A 340 -53.01 -18.81 50.62
CA HIS A 340 -53.55 -18.14 49.44
C HIS A 340 -52.74 -16.89 49.09
N ILE A 341 -52.33 -16.78 47.82
CA ILE A 341 -51.38 -15.75 47.38
C ILE A 341 -52.12 -14.43 47.17
N THR A 342 -51.91 -13.50 48.08
CA THR A 342 -52.46 -12.15 47.98
C THR A 342 -51.62 -11.26 47.05
N SER A 343 -52.20 -10.16 46.56
CA SER A 343 -51.47 -9.20 45.70
C SER A 343 -50.19 -8.66 46.35
N ALA A 344 -50.18 -8.45 47.67
CA ALA A 344 -49.01 -7.98 48.40
C ALA A 344 -47.89 -9.04 48.50
N MET A 345 -48.26 -10.33 48.57
CA MET A 345 -47.30 -11.44 48.54
C MET A 345 -46.74 -11.65 47.12
N ALA A 346 -47.57 -11.48 46.08
CA ALA A 346 -47.13 -11.60 44.69
C ALA A 346 -46.05 -10.59 44.29
N GLU A 347 -46.06 -9.38 44.86
CA GLU A 347 -45.00 -8.36 44.63
C GLU A 347 -43.64 -8.75 45.24
N LYS A 348 -43.64 -9.62 46.25
CA LYS A 348 -42.44 -10.09 46.95
C LYS A 348 -41.79 -11.31 46.28
N ILE A 349 -42.41 -11.85 45.23
CA ILE A 349 -41.91 -12.99 44.46
C ILE A 349 -41.07 -12.49 43.28
N LYS A 350 -39.87 -13.05 43.12
CA LYS A 350 -38.97 -12.77 41.99
C LYS A 350 -38.52 -14.05 41.32
N VAL A 351 -38.36 -13.98 40.00
CA VAL A 351 -37.75 -15.03 39.18
C VAL A 351 -36.57 -14.46 38.39
N ASN A 352 -35.55 -15.28 38.11
CA ASN A 352 -34.32 -14.80 37.44
C ASN A 352 -34.35 -14.90 35.90
N TRP A 353 -35.31 -15.63 35.29
CA TRP A 353 -35.33 -15.88 33.83
C TRP A 353 -36.23 -14.92 33.04
N THR A 354 -37.08 -14.12 33.70
CA THR A 354 -37.86 -13.06 33.03
C THR A 354 -37.99 -11.82 33.92
N PRO A 355 -37.76 -10.61 33.38
CA PRO A 355 -37.96 -9.37 34.11
C PRO A 355 -39.43 -8.92 34.15
N LYS A 356 -40.29 -9.48 33.29
CA LYS A 356 -41.72 -9.13 33.20
C LYS A 356 -42.54 -10.30 33.74
N ILE A 357 -43.14 -10.10 34.91
CA ILE A 357 -43.97 -11.10 35.57
C ILE A 357 -45.42 -10.62 35.57
N ASN A 358 -46.34 -11.47 35.12
CA ASN A 358 -47.76 -11.18 35.16
C ASN A 358 -48.29 -11.42 36.58
N ARG A 359 -48.77 -10.35 37.22
CA ARG A 359 -49.26 -10.38 38.61
C ARG A 359 -50.51 -11.23 38.78
N GLU A 360 -51.39 -11.24 37.79
CA GLU A 360 -52.64 -12.02 37.82
C GLU A 360 -52.34 -13.52 37.77
N GLN A 361 -51.33 -13.93 37.00
CA GLN A 361 -50.87 -15.31 36.93
C GLN A 361 -50.21 -15.75 38.25
N LEU A 362 -49.39 -14.89 38.88
CA LEU A 362 -48.80 -15.20 40.19
C LEU A 362 -49.85 -15.40 41.29
N MET A 363 -50.93 -14.60 41.31
CA MET A 363 -52.03 -14.78 42.28
C MET A 363 -52.78 -16.10 42.07
N GLN A 364 -52.73 -16.67 40.86
CA GLN A 364 -53.26 -18.00 40.54
C GLN A 364 -52.25 -19.13 40.80
N GLY A 365 -51.06 -18.82 41.33
CA GLY A 365 -49.98 -19.78 41.57
C GLY A 365 -49.20 -20.17 40.30
N LEU A 366 -49.35 -19.45 39.18
CA LEU A 366 -48.65 -19.75 37.92
C LEU A 366 -47.35 -18.94 37.81
N LEU A 367 -46.26 -19.63 37.46
CA LEU A 367 -44.96 -19.03 37.14
C LEU A 367 -44.83 -18.76 35.63
N PRO A 368 -44.01 -17.78 35.23
CA PRO A 368 -43.74 -17.51 33.81
C PRO A 368 -43.01 -18.67 33.11
N ASP A 369 -43.37 -18.91 31.85
CA ASP A 369 -42.74 -19.91 30.99
C ASP A 369 -41.22 -19.73 30.90
N VAL A 370 -40.50 -20.86 30.88
CA VAL A 370 -39.04 -20.88 30.75
C VAL A 370 -38.66 -21.30 29.33
N LYS A 371 -37.96 -20.41 28.61
CA LYS A 371 -37.38 -20.77 27.31
C LYS A 371 -36.12 -21.62 27.51
N VAL A 372 -36.09 -22.81 26.93
CA VAL A 372 -34.92 -23.70 27.01
C VAL A 372 -33.85 -23.21 26.03
N PRO A 373 -32.56 -23.16 26.43
CA PRO A 373 -31.48 -22.83 25.53
C PRO A 373 -31.44 -23.73 24.29
N THR A 374 -31.01 -23.19 23.15
CA THR A 374 -30.92 -23.92 21.87
C THR A 374 -29.67 -24.80 21.76
N SER A 375 -28.69 -24.63 22.66
CA SER A 375 -27.44 -25.38 22.69
C SER A 375 -27.44 -26.34 23.88
N VAL A 376 -27.11 -27.62 23.65
CA VAL A 376 -26.97 -28.62 24.72
C VAL A 376 -25.84 -28.33 25.71
N LYS A 377 -24.92 -27.41 25.35
CA LYS A 377 -23.85 -26.95 26.25
C LYS A 377 -24.30 -25.84 27.19
N ASP A 378 -25.37 -25.13 26.86
CA ASP A 378 -25.88 -24.00 27.64
C ASP A 378 -26.93 -24.48 28.64
N VAL A 379 -26.48 -24.70 29.87
CA VAL A 379 -27.35 -25.07 30.98
C VAL A 379 -28.00 -23.80 31.57
N ARG A 380 -29.31 -23.82 31.82
CA ARG A 380 -30.05 -22.67 32.36
C ARG A 380 -30.45 -22.87 33.82
N TYR A 381 -29.96 -22.00 34.70
CA TYR A 381 -30.30 -21.97 36.12
C TYR A 381 -31.55 -21.10 36.38
N CYS A 382 -32.60 -21.70 36.92
CA CYS A 382 -33.88 -21.08 37.23
C CYS A 382 -34.05 -20.93 38.74
N LEU A 383 -34.16 -19.70 39.23
CA LEU A 383 -34.34 -19.37 40.65
C LEU A 383 -35.65 -18.62 40.86
N ILE A 384 -36.42 -19.09 41.85
CA ILE A 384 -37.61 -18.44 42.38
C ILE A 384 -37.30 -18.05 43.83
N SER A 385 -37.48 -16.77 44.16
CA SER A 385 -37.29 -16.27 45.51
C SER A 385 -38.53 -15.53 46.01
N TYR A 386 -38.82 -15.71 47.30
CA TYR A 386 -39.81 -14.96 48.05
C TYR A 386 -39.10 -14.27 49.21
N LEU A 387 -39.17 -12.95 49.25
CA LEU A 387 -38.53 -12.15 50.29
C LEU A 387 -39.55 -11.28 51.03
N ASP A 388 -39.69 -11.55 52.32
CA ASP A 388 -40.52 -10.79 53.24
C ASP A 388 -39.69 -10.32 54.44
N ASP A 389 -40.24 -9.40 55.25
CA ASP A 389 -39.57 -8.83 56.43
C ASP A 389 -39.20 -9.91 57.48
N HIS A 390 -39.83 -11.09 57.41
CA HIS A 390 -39.68 -12.18 58.35
C HIS A 390 -38.92 -13.40 57.79
N VAL A 391 -38.96 -13.63 56.47
CA VAL A 391 -38.48 -14.87 55.84
C VAL A 391 -37.95 -14.63 54.42
N SER A 392 -36.85 -15.30 54.07
CA SER A 392 -36.31 -15.41 52.71
C SER A 392 -36.34 -16.88 52.26
N LEU A 393 -37.19 -17.22 51.29
CA LEU A 393 -37.29 -18.57 50.72
C LEU A 393 -36.81 -18.58 49.28
N GLU A 394 -36.07 -19.63 48.92
CA GLU A 394 -35.56 -19.83 47.57
C GLU A 394 -35.80 -21.27 47.11
N SER A 395 -36.32 -21.43 45.89
CA SER A 395 -36.36 -22.71 45.19
C SER A 395 -35.70 -22.55 43.82
N ALA A 396 -34.73 -23.42 43.54
CA ALA A 396 -33.96 -23.38 42.31
C ALA A 396 -34.00 -24.72 41.60
N PHE A 397 -33.87 -24.71 40.28
CA PHE A 397 -33.68 -25.89 39.47
C PHE A 397 -32.90 -25.55 38.21
N THR A 398 -32.34 -26.55 37.57
CA THR A 398 -31.44 -26.39 36.43
C THR A 398 -32.00 -27.12 35.22
N ILE A 399 -32.17 -26.42 34.10
CA ILE A 399 -32.61 -27.04 32.84
C ILE A 399 -31.39 -27.39 32.01
N ARG A 400 -31.25 -28.68 31.70
CA ARG A 400 -30.27 -29.22 30.75
C ARG A 400 -30.95 -29.48 29.40
N PRO A 401 -30.58 -28.76 28.34
CA PRO A 401 -31.14 -29.01 27.01
C PRO A 401 -30.65 -30.36 26.46
N LEU A 402 -31.56 -31.12 25.87
CA LEU A 402 -31.32 -32.33 25.10
C LEU A 402 -31.42 -32.01 23.59
N PRO A 403 -30.66 -32.72 22.74
CA PRO A 403 -30.81 -32.60 21.30
C PRO A 403 -32.26 -32.91 20.87
N ASP A 404 -32.78 -32.11 19.94
CA ASP A 404 -34.07 -32.32 19.29
C ASP A 404 -33.97 -33.41 18.19
N GLU A 405 -35.05 -33.71 17.48
CA GLU A 405 -35.06 -34.73 16.42
C GLU A 405 -34.06 -34.41 15.28
N PRO A 406 -33.49 -35.45 14.60
CA PRO A 406 -32.61 -35.27 13.46
C PRO A 406 -33.21 -34.37 12.37
N LYS A 407 -32.50 -33.32 11.98
CA LYS A 407 -32.95 -32.40 10.91
C LYS A 407 -31.86 -32.01 9.92
N HIS A 408 -30.60 -32.15 10.31
CA HIS A 408 -29.47 -31.81 9.46
C HIS A 408 -28.39 -32.89 9.55
N ILE A 409 -27.60 -33.01 8.48
CA ILE A 409 -26.35 -33.75 8.47
C ILE A 409 -25.22 -32.75 8.33
N LYS A 410 -24.10 -32.97 9.02
CA LYS A 410 -22.95 -32.08 9.02
C LYS A 410 -21.67 -32.89 8.84
N CYS A 411 -20.92 -32.56 7.80
CA CYS A 411 -19.66 -33.22 7.45
C CYS A 411 -18.48 -32.37 7.90
N LYS A 412 -17.50 -32.98 8.57
CA LYS A 412 -16.26 -32.34 8.99
C LYS A 412 -15.08 -33.19 8.52
N LEU A 413 -14.17 -32.58 7.77
CA LEU A 413 -12.92 -33.22 7.37
C LEU A 413 -11.84 -33.03 8.43
N GLU A 414 -11.19 -34.12 8.83
CA GLU A 414 -10.02 -34.11 9.70
C GLU A 414 -8.76 -34.32 8.85
N GLY A 415 -8.01 -33.24 8.62
CA GLY A 415 -6.78 -33.26 7.81
C GLY A 415 -6.85 -32.36 6.57
N SER A 416 -5.96 -32.61 5.61
CA SER A 416 -5.91 -31.84 4.35
C SER A 416 -7.10 -32.15 3.45
N ASN A 417 -7.63 -31.14 2.77
CA ASN A 417 -8.70 -31.28 1.78
C ASN A 417 -8.19 -31.59 0.36
N THR A 418 -6.92 -31.95 0.22
CA THR A 418 -6.29 -32.29 -1.07
C THR A 418 -6.09 -33.79 -1.24
N VAL A 419 -6.36 -34.29 -2.45
CA VAL A 419 -6.17 -35.70 -2.85
C VAL A 419 -5.42 -35.72 -4.17
N GLN A 420 -4.34 -36.52 -4.26
CA GLN A 420 -3.68 -36.79 -5.52
C GLN A 420 -4.43 -37.86 -6.31
N LEU A 421 -4.56 -37.67 -7.62
CA LEU A 421 -5.24 -38.63 -8.49
C LEU A 421 -4.54 -40.00 -8.41
N GLY A 422 -5.31 -41.05 -8.05
CA GLY A 422 -4.80 -42.41 -7.84
C GLY A 422 -4.52 -42.79 -6.38
N GLU A 423 -4.43 -41.81 -5.47
CA GLU A 423 -4.24 -42.03 -4.03
C GLU A 423 -5.56 -41.90 -3.24
N ASP A 424 -5.55 -42.39 -1.99
CA ASP A 424 -6.64 -42.21 -1.05
C ASP A 424 -6.48 -40.88 -0.28
N LEU A 425 -7.59 -40.20 0.00
CA LEU A 425 -7.64 -39.06 0.91
C LEU A 425 -7.07 -39.47 2.27
N GLN A 426 -5.98 -38.83 2.68
CA GLN A 426 -5.30 -39.10 3.94
C GLN A 426 -6.13 -38.69 5.17
N GLY A 427 -7.01 -37.69 4.99
CA GLY A 427 -7.92 -37.22 6.03
C GLY A 427 -9.19 -38.07 6.16
N GLU A 428 -9.74 -38.12 7.37
CA GLU A 428 -10.97 -38.85 7.68
C GLU A 428 -12.14 -37.87 7.69
N ILE A 429 -13.32 -38.28 7.21
CA ILE A 429 -14.51 -37.42 7.25
C ILE A 429 -15.45 -37.91 8.34
N ASP A 430 -15.68 -37.07 9.33
CA ASP A 430 -16.67 -37.28 10.37
C ASP A 430 -18.01 -36.69 9.91
N VAL A 431 -19.02 -37.55 9.87
CA VAL A 431 -20.39 -37.23 9.54
C VAL A 431 -21.22 -37.28 10.82
N MET A 432 -21.74 -36.11 11.21
CA MET A 432 -22.59 -35.92 12.39
C MET A 432 -24.04 -35.71 11.96
N ILE A 433 -24.96 -36.34 12.66
CA ILE A 433 -26.39 -36.04 12.53
C ILE A 433 -26.74 -35.05 13.64
N THR A 434 -27.30 -33.92 13.25
CA THR A 434 -27.65 -32.84 14.18
C THR A 434 -29.12 -32.46 14.10
N ASP A 435 -29.61 -31.89 15.19
CA ASP A 435 -30.94 -31.30 15.24
C ASP A 435 -31.00 -29.95 14.48
N GLN A 436 -32.13 -29.26 14.59
CA GLN A 436 -32.34 -27.97 13.93
C GLN A 436 -31.45 -26.83 14.43
N TYR A 437 -30.84 -26.99 15.61
CA TYR A 437 -29.98 -26.01 16.26
C TYR A 437 -28.48 -26.40 16.19
N GLY A 438 -28.17 -27.51 15.53
CA GLY A 438 -26.79 -28.00 15.35
C GLY A 438 -26.27 -28.83 16.52
N ASN A 439 -27.14 -29.29 17.42
CA ASN A 439 -26.75 -30.21 18.48
C ASN A 439 -26.72 -31.64 17.95
N GLN A 440 -25.73 -32.42 18.38
CA GLN A 440 -25.57 -33.79 17.92
C GLN A 440 -26.64 -34.71 18.53
N VAL A 441 -27.34 -35.44 17.67
CA VAL A 441 -28.40 -36.36 18.10
C VAL A 441 -27.80 -37.67 18.59
N GLN A 442 -28.09 -38.03 19.84
CA GLN A 442 -27.51 -39.21 20.50
C GLN A 442 -28.30 -40.51 20.26
N THR A 443 -29.45 -40.45 19.60
CA THR A 443 -30.29 -41.64 19.28
C THR A 443 -29.80 -42.43 18.06
N VAL A 444 -28.76 -41.94 17.38
CA VAL A 444 -28.14 -42.60 16.22
C VAL A 444 -27.25 -43.76 16.70
N THR A 445 -27.38 -44.91 16.06
CA THR A 445 -26.63 -46.15 16.42
C THR A 445 -25.76 -46.63 15.27
N SER A 446 -24.92 -47.64 15.50
CA SER A 446 -24.06 -48.25 14.47
C SER A 446 -24.84 -48.73 13.24
N ALA A 447 -26.12 -49.09 13.38
CA ALA A 447 -27.01 -49.46 12.29
C ALA A 447 -27.19 -48.33 11.24
N CYS A 448 -26.99 -47.07 11.63
CA CYS A 448 -27.12 -45.92 10.73
C CYS A 448 -26.04 -45.85 9.65
N THR A 449 -24.89 -46.50 9.85
CA THR A 449 -23.79 -46.55 8.87
C THR A 449 -24.21 -47.18 7.53
N GLY A 450 -25.10 -48.18 7.55
CA GLY A 450 -25.61 -48.83 6.35
C GLY A 450 -26.55 -47.95 5.50
N TYR A 451 -27.03 -46.83 6.05
CA TYR A 451 -27.95 -45.91 5.38
C TYR A 451 -27.28 -44.63 4.89
N LEU A 452 -25.97 -44.46 5.14
CA LEU A 452 -25.21 -43.29 4.69
C LEU A 452 -24.73 -43.49 3.25
N GLY A 453 -25.31 -42.73 2.32
CA GLY A 453 -24.89 -42.67 0.93
C GLY A 453 -23.77 -41.65 0.73
N VAL A 454 -22.66 -42.08 0.13
CA VAL A 454 -21.59 -41.18 -0.32
C VAL A 454 -21.57 -41.17 -1.84
N ALA A 455 -21.68 -39.99 -2.43
CA ALA A 455 -21.69 -39.79 -3.88
C ALA A 455 -20.86 -38.57 -4.26
N GLY A 456 -20.19 -38.62 -5.40
CA GLY A 456 -19.43 -37.50 -5.93
C GLY A 456 -18.99 -37.78 -7.37
N PRO A 457 -18.81 -36.75 -8.19
CA PRO A 457 -18.40 -36.91 -9.57
C PRO A 457 -16.97 -37.50 -9.62
N GLY A 458 -16.86 -38.70 -10.18
CA GLY A 458 -15.59 -39.42 -10.30
C GLY A 458 -15.14 -40.19 -9.05
N LEU A 459 -15.96 -40.25 -8.00
CA LEU A 459 -15.64 -41.02 -6.79
C LEU A 459 -15.57 -42.53 -7.10
N ASP A 460 -14.47 -43.16 -6.73
CA ASP A 460 -14.36 -44.61 -6.70
C ASP A 460 -14.89 -45.14 -5.37
N LYS A 461 -15.86 -46.06 -5.45
CA LYS A 461 -16.51 -46.66 -4.27
C LYS A 461 -15.87 -47.98 -3.84
N SER A 462 -14.86 -48.46 -4.59
CA SER A 462 -14.19 -49.75 -4.35
C SER A 462 -13.53 -49.82 -2.96
N ASN A 463 -12.91 -48.73 -2.51
CA ASN A 463 -12.17 -48.65 -1.25
C ASN A 463 -12.91 -47.89 -0.13
N LEU A 464 -14.13 -47.42 -0.40
CA LEU A 464 -14.88 -46.59 0.56
C LEU A 464 -15.27 -47.40 1.79
N GLN A 465 -14.84 -46.97 2.98
CA GLN A 465 -15.18 -47.61 4.26
C GLN A 465 -15.91 -46.63 5.16
N ILE A 466 -17.07 -47.03 5.68
CA ILE A 466 -17.86 -46.27 6.66
C ILE A 466 -17.80 -47.02 7.97
N THR A 467 -17.28 -46.37 9.01
CA THR A 467 -17.12 -46.94 10.35
C THR A 467 -17.90 -46.13 11.38
N TRP A 468 -18.38 -46.78 12.44
CA TRP A 468 -19.09 -46.11 13.53
C TRP A 468 -18.13 -45.79 14.68
N GLN A 469 -18.18 -44.56 15.19
CA GLN A 469 -17.40 -44.15 16.35
C GLN A 469 -18.31 -43.95 17.56
N GLU A 470 -18.26 -44.90 18.51
CA GLU A 470 -19.12 -44.90 19.70
C GLU A 470 -18.85 -43.74 20.66
N SER A 471 -17.59 -43.34 20.83
CA SER A 471 -17.21 -42.27 21.77
C SER A 471 -17.77 -40.89 21.40
N THR A 472 -18.03 -40.68 20.11
CA THR A 472 -18.40 -39.38 19.54
C THR A 472 -19.73 -39.42 18.81
N PHE A 473 -20.42 -40.56 18.71
CA PHE A 473 -21.66 -40.74 17.94
C PHE A 473 -21.55 -40.24 16.48
N THR A 474 -20.41 -40.47 15.84
CA THR A 474 -20.11 -40.03 14.46
C THR A 474 -19.92 -41.21 13.51
N MET A 475 -20.33 -41.01 12.26
CA MET A 475 -20.01 -41.92 11.15
C MET A 475 -18.74 -41.44 10.46
N ARG A 476 -17.72 -42.28 10.40
CA ARG A 476 -16.40 -41.95 9.88
C ARG A 476 -16.17 -42.60 8.53
N VAL A 477 -15.94 -41.77 7.51
CA VAL A 477 -15.75 -42.20 6.13
C VAL A 477 -14.26 -42.14 5.77
N LYS A 478 -13.73 -43.25 5.27
CA LYS A 478 -12.35 -43.44 4.80
C LYS A 478 -12.31 -44.03 3.39
N GLY A 479 -11.13 -44.02 2.77
CA GLY A 479 -10.90 -44.65 1.46
C GLY A 479 -11.53 -43.87 0.30
N ILE A 480 -11.58 -42.54 0.41
CA ILE A 480 -12.05 -41.66 -0.66
C ILE A 480 -10.97 -41.57 -1.72
N ARG A 481 -11.26 -42.14 -2.88
CA ARG A 481 -10.40 -42.15 -4.07
C ARG A 481 -11.19 -41.69 -5.28
N PHE A 482 -10.54 -41.06 -6.25
CA PHE A 482 -11.16 -40.67 -7.50
C PHE A 482 -10.65 -41.51 -8.67
N LYS A 483 -11.57 -41.94 -9.54
CA LYS A 483 -11.24 -42.47 -10.87
C LYS A 483 -10.69 -41.34 -11.76
N PRO A 484 -9.98 -41.65 -12.86
CA PRO A 484 -9.49 -40.64 -13.79
C PRO A 484 -10.61 -39.69 -14.23
N CYS A 485 -10.53 -38.43 -13.80
CA CYS A 485 -11.53 -37.41 -14.08
C CYS A 485 -10.90 -36.01 -14.03
N ALA A 486 -11.64 -34.99 -14.48
CA ALA A 486 -11.14 -33.60 -14.51
C ALA A 486 -10.64 -33.15 -13.14
N LEU A 487 -9.46 -32.53 -13.06
CA LEU A 487 -8.88 -32.04 -11.81
C LEU A 487 -9.66 -30.84 -11.23
N GLY A 488 -9.34 -30.49 -9.98
CA GLY A 488 -9.88 -29.34 -9.27
C GLY A 488 -10.88 -29.72 -8.18
N SER A 489 -11.73 -28.77 -7.81
CA SER A 489 -12.67 -28.89 -6.71
C SER A 489 -13.76 -29.93 -7.02
N LYS A 490 -13.80 -31.01 -6.23
CA LYS A 490 -14.82 -32.07 -6.24
C LYS A 490 -15.72 -31.94 -5.03
N GLU A 491 -17.02 -31.90 -5.25
CA GLU A 491 -18.01 -31.91 -4.18
C GLU A 491 -18.49 -33.34 -3.92
N LEU A 492 -18.29 -33.79 -2.68
CA LEU A 492 -18.79 -35.05 -2.16
C LEU A 492 -20.10 -34.78 -1.42
N CYS A 493 -21.16 -35.45 -1.83
CA CYS A 493 -22.46 -35.46 -1.17
C CYS A 493 -22.53 -36.64 -0.19
N PHE A 494 -22.85 -36.33 1.05
CA PHE A 494 -23.16 -37.28 2.11
C PHE A 494 -24.64 -37.19 2.39
N ALA A 495 -25.37 -38.26 2.09
CA ALA A 495 -26.82 -38.31 2.22
C ALA A 495 -27.22 -39.38 3.24
N TRP A 496 -28.09 -39.03 4.17
CA TRP A 496 -28.68 -39.96 5.13
C TRP A 496 -30.17 -39.65 5.24
N ARG A 497 -31.00 -40.61 4.82
CA ARG A 497 -32.46 -40.44 4.61
C ARG A 497 -32.76 -39.24 3.69
N GLU A 498 -33.58 -38.29 4.12
CA GLU A 498 -33.90 -37.05 3.41
C GLU A 498 -32.86 -35.91 3.57
N PHE A 499 -31.83 -36.09 4.40
CA PHE A 499 -30.83 -35.05 4.67
C PHE A 499 -29.55 -35.25 3.85
N SER A 500 -28.99 -34.16 3.35
CA SER A 500 -27.73 -34.16 2.61
C SER A 500 -26.83 -32.99 2.96
N ASP A 501 -25.53 -33.22 3.01
CA ASP A 501 -24.51 -32.18 3.17
C ASP A 501 -23.34 -32.43 2.20
N PHE A 502 -22.63 -31.36 1.86
CA PHE A 502 -21.63 -31.37 0.80
C PHE A 502 -20.26 -30.95 1.34
N LEU A 503 -19.25 -31.77 1.06
CA LEU A 503 -17.86 -31.46 1.38
C LEU A 503 -17.05 -31.27 0.10
N ARG A 504 -16.26 -30.21 0.04
CA ARG A 504 -15.37 -29.92 -1.09
C ARG A 504 -13.98 -30.47 -0.85
N VAL A 505 -13.51 -31.29 -1.79
CA VAL A 505 -12.16 -31.89 -1.83
C VAL A 505 -11.46 -31.44 -3.11
N ASN A 506 -10.21 -31.01 -3.01
CA ASN A 506 -9.40 -30.57 -4.14
C ASN A 506 -8.60 -31.74 -4.71
N LEU A 507 -8.95 -32.16 -5.93
CA LEU A 507 -8.25 -33.21 -6.65
C LEU A 507 -7.07 -32.60 -7.44
N THR A 508 -5.85 -32.99 -7.10
CA THR A 508 -4.61 -32.59 -7.76
C THR A 508 -4.09 -33.70 -8.68
N ALA A 509 -3.19 -33.35 -9.61
CA ALA A 509 -2.54 -34.32 -10.49
C ALA A 509 -1.83 -35.42 -9.68
N GLY A 510 -1.73 -36.61 -10.27
CA GLY A 510 -0.98 -37.72 -9.69
C GLY A 510 0.54 -37.53 -9.84
N SER A 511 1.32 -38.53 -9.41
CA SER A 511 2.78 -38.48 -9.54
C SER A 511 3.24 -38.41 -11.02
N PRO A 512 4.36 -37.74 -11.33
CA PRO A 512 4.86 -37.61 -12.71
C PRO A 512 5.17 -38.96 -13.35
N ALA A 513 4.61 -39.20 -14.54
CA ALA A 513 4.82 -40.41 -15.33
C ALA A 513 5.27 -40.14 -16.77
N LYS A 514 5.06 -38.93 -17.30
CA LYS A 514 5.39 -38.57 -18.70
C LYS A 514 5.96 -37.16 -18.78
N LEU A 515 6.75 -36.89 -19.83
CA LEU A 515 7.23 -35.54 -20.16
C LEU A 515 6.52 -35.05 -21.42
N GLN A 516 5.91 -33.86 -21.37
CA GLN A 516 5.22 -33.25 -22.51
C GLN A 516 5.89 -31.93 -22.89
N ILE A 517 6.05 -31.68 -24.20
CA ILE A 517 6.50 -30.38 -24.72
C ILE A 517 5.27 -29.50 -24.89
N MET A 518 5.31 -28.30 -24.32
CA MET A 518 4.21 -27.35 -24.36
C MET A 518 4.27 -26.48 -25.62
N ASP A 519 3.10 -26.21 -26.22
CA ASP A 519 2.89 -25.23 -27.30
C ASP A 519 3.78 -25.39 -28.54
N TRP A 520 4.25 -26.62 -28.80
CA TRP A 520 5.10 -26.97 -29.93
C TRP A 520 4.29 -27.57 -31.09
N PRO A 521 4.66 -27.32 -32.37
CA PRO A 521 3.99 -27.93 -33.52
C PRO A 521 4.00 -29.46 -33.47
N GLU A 522 3.05 -30.10 -34.16
CA GLU A 522 2.94 -31.56 -34.31
C GLU A 522 4.31 -32.19 -34.51
N LEU A 523 4.79 -32.96 -33.52
CA LEU A 523 6.13 -33.57 -33.50
C LEU A 523 6.34 -34.60 -34.63
N GLU A 524 5.29 -34.91 -35.38
CA GLU A 524 5.32 -35.74 -36.60
C GLU A 524 5.96 -35.02 -37.81
N LYS A 525 6.07 -33.68 -37.80
CA LYS A 525 6.66 -32.90 -38.90
C LYS A 525 7.98 -32.24 -38.48
N PRO A 526 9.01 -32.21 -39.36
CA PRO A 526 10.25 -31.50 -39.08
C PRO A 526 10.02 -30.00 -38.86
N VAL A 527 10.57 -29.45 -37.79
CA VAL A 527 10.49 -28.02 -37.46
C VAL A 527 11.54 -27.26 -38.27
N ALA A 528 11.09 -26.40 -39.17
CA ALA A 528 11.95 -25.53 -39.96
C ALA A 528 12.66 -24.49 -39.09
N VAL A 529 13.99 -24.44 -39.13
CA VAL A 529 14.81 -23.51 -38.34
C VAL A 529 15.92 -22.90 -39.20
N ILE A 530 16.23 -21.62 -38.99
CA ILE A 530 17.32 -20.95 -39.70
C ILE A 530 18.58 -21.04 -38.83
N ASN A 531 19.70 -21.45 -39.44
CA ASN A 531 20.96 -21.65 -38.73
C ASN A 531 21.40 -20.38 -37.96
N GLY A 532 21.61 -20.51 -36.66
CA GLY A 532 22.06 -19.43 -35.78
C GLY A 532 20.97 -18.45 -35.32
N ARG A 533 19.74 -18.55 -35.82
CA ARG A 533 18.60 -17.78 -35.30
C ARG A 533 18.02 -18.45 -34.06
N GLU A 534 17.48 -17.60 -33.19
CA GLU A 534 16.72 -18.01 -32.01
C GLU A 534 15.38 -18.65 -32.42
N LEU A 535 14.97 -19.68 -31.69
CA LEU A 535 13.65 -20.29 -31.89
C LEU A 535 12.54 -19.29 -31.53
N LEU A 536 11.51 -19.20 -32.38
CA LEU A 536 10.35 -18.30 -32.16
C LEU A 536 9.59 -18.59 -30.86
N LYS A 537 9.67 -19.83 -30.38
CA LYS A 537 9.07 -20.27 -29.13
C LYS A 537 10.15 -20.84 -28.21
N PRO A 538 10.13 -20.52 -26.91
CA PRO A 538 11.00 -21.16 -25.94
C PRO A 538 10.63 -22.64 -25.81
N LEU A 539 11.64 -23.49 -25.62
CA LEU A 539 11.41 -24.91 -25.43
C LEU A 539 11.02 -25.14 -23.97
N VAL A 540 9.73 -25.31 -23.71
CA VAL A 540 9.18 -25.55 -22.37
C VAL A 540 8.65 -26.97 -22.29
N VAL A 541 9.09 -27.71 -21.27
CA VAL A 541 8.59 -29.04 -20.96
C VAL A 541 7.85 -29.05 -19.65
N GLN A 542 6.77 -29.82 -19.60
CA GLN A 542 5.90 -30.02 -18.45
C GLN A 542 5.98 -31.48 -18.01
N LEU A 543 6.21 -31.70 -16.72
CA LEU A 543 5.96 -33.00 -16.10
C LEU A 543 4.46 -33.24 -16.07
N CYS A 544 4.03 -34.39 -16.55
CA CYS A 544 2.63 -34.81 -16.54
C CYS A 544 2.50 -36.15 -15.82
N ASP A 545 1.34 -36.36 -15.17
CA ASP A 545 0.95 -37.67 -14.64
C ASP A 545 0.63 -38.67 -15.76
N GLU A 546 0.25 -39.90 -15.40
CA GLU A 546 -0.06 -40.95 -16.38
C GLU A 546 -1.23 -40.58 -17.31
N TRP A 547 -2.12 -39.71 -16.82
CA TRP A 547 -3.35 -39.26 -17.49
C TRP A 547 -3.18 -37.94 -18.25
N GLY A 548 -1.97 -37.37 -18.29
CA GLY A 548 -1.66 -36.17 -19.05
C GLY A 548 -1.93 -34.86 -18.32
N ASN A 549 -2.15 -34.88 -17.00
CA ASN A 549 -2.32 -33.66 -16.22
C ASN A 549 -0.97 -33.10 -15.74
N PRO A 550 -0.79 -31.76 -15.69
CA PRO A 550 0.42 -31.13 -15.17
C PRO A 550 0.71 -31.49 -13.70
N SER A 551 1.85 -32.13 -13.45
CA SER A 551 2.30 -32.52 -12.10
C SER A 551 3.30 -31.48 -11.54
N PRO A 552 3.00 -30.83 -10.40
CA PRO A 552 3.85 -29.80 -9.80
C PRO A 552 4.98 -30.42 -8.98
N GLU A 553 6.07 -30.82 -9.64
CA GLU A 553 7.25 -31.39 -8.98
C GLU A 553 8.50 -30.55 -9.28
N PRO A 554 9.02 -29.79 -8.31
CA PRO A 554 10.20 -28.96 -8.50
C PRO A 554 11.49 -29.78 -8.51
N ASN A 555 12.55 -29.18 -9.06
CA ASN A 555 13.92 -29.69 -9.02
C ASN A 555 14.18 -31.02 -9.74
N VAL A 556 13.29 -31.49 -10.61
CA VAL A 556 13.51 -32.67 -11.45
C VAL A 556 14.51 -32.33 -12.55
N LYS A 557 15.59 -33.12 -12.65
CA LYS A 557 16.68 -32.88 -13.59
C LYS A 557 16.28 -33.27 -15.01
N ILE A 558 16.41 -32.33 -15.94
CA ILE A 558 16.20 -32.55 -17.38
C ILE A 558 17.56 -32.59 -18.10
N SER A 559 17.74 -33.63 -18.89
CA SER A 559 18.91 -33.91 -19.70
C SER A 559 18.54 -33.84 -21.18
N LEU A 560 19.48 -33.32 -21.99
CA LEU A 560 19.31 -33.10 -23.42
C LEU A 560 20.25 -34.03 -24.19
N THR A 561 19.70 -34.80 -25.13
CA THR A 561 20.47 -35.68 -26.02
C THR A 561 20.33 -35.16 -27.45
N LYS A 562 21.45 -34.83 -28.10
CA LYS A 562 21.49 -34.16 -29.41
C LYS A 562 22.32 -34.94 -30.44
N SER A 563 22.02 -34.78 -31.73
CA SER A 563 22.85 -35.34 -32.81
C SER A 563 24.27 -34.72 -32.80
N SER A 564 25.26 -35.45 -33.35
CA SER A 564 26.68 -35.09 -33.28
C SER A 564 27.02 -33.72 -33.89
N ASN A 565 26.30 -33.33 -34.95
CA ASN A 565 26.52 -32.08 -35.69
C ASN A 565 25.64 -30.90 -35.19
N LEU A 566 24.77 -31.13 -34.22
CA LEU A 566 23.85 -30.12 -33.68
C LEU A 566 24.49 -29.39 -32.48
N LYS A 567 24.71 -28.09 -32.60
CA LYS A 567 25.14 -27.21 -31.49
C LYS A 567 23.96 -26.37 -31.03
N ILE A 568 23.81 -26.23 -29.72
CA ILE A 568 22.73 -25.48 -29.07
C ILE A 568 23.38 -24.40 -28.21
N VAL A 569 22.95 -23.16 -28.40
CA VAL A 569 23.45 -21.99 -27.68
C VAL A 569 22.26 -21.26 -27.03
N PRO A 570 22.32 -20.95 -25.72
CA PRO A 570 23.41 -21.18 -24.77
C PRO A 570 23.59 -22.67 -24.42
N SER A 571 24.83 -23.08 -24.18
CA SER A 571 25.20 -24.48 -23.94
C SER A 571 24.86 -24.99 -22.53
N ASN A 572 24.03 -24.29 -21.75
CA ASN A 572 23.89 -24.54 -20.31
C ASN A 572 23.50 -25.99 -19.97
N HIS A 573 24.23 -26.56 -19.02
CA HIS A 573 24.09 -27.96 -18.60
C HIS A 573 23.21 -28.02 -17.35
N GLN A 574 22.07 -28.72 -17.47
CA GLN A 574 21.07 -29.04 -16.43
C GLN A 574 19.97 -27.99 -16.25
N HIS A 575 18.81 -28.26 -16.87
CA HIS A 575 17.55 -27.58 -16.55
C HIS A 575 16.84 -28.36 -15.45
N ARG A 576 16.29 -27.65 -14.48
CA ARG A 576 15.45 -28.22 -13.43
C ARG A 576 14.03 -27.70 -13.57
N THR A 577 13.06 -28.50 -13.17
CA THR A 577 11.67 -28.06 -13.11
C THR A 577 11.46 -27.03 -11.99
N ASP A 578 10.55 -26.09 -12.22
CA ASP A 578 10.06 -25.11 -11.26
C ASP A 578 8.98 -25.72 -10.34
N ASP A 579 8.43 -24.91 -9.45
CA ASP A 579 7.37 -25.32 -8.50
C ASP A 579 6.08 -25.81 -9.19
N ASN A 580 5.91 -25.58 -10.51
CA ASN A 580 4.80 -26.06 -11.32
C ASN A 580 5.16 -27.29 -12.17
N GLY A 581 6.33 -27.89 -11.94
CA GLY A 581 6.82 -29.02 -12.72
C GLY A 581 7.22 -28.65 -14.15
N ARG A 582 7.46 -27.37 -14.43
CA ARG A 582 7.87 -26.88 -15.76
C ARG A 582 9.36 -26.60 -15.79
N ALA A 583 10.03 -27.01 -16.84
CA ALA A 583 11.38 -26.54 -17.12
C ALA A 583 11.37 -25.74 -18.40
N ASN A 584 11.74 -24.47 -18.27
CA ASN A 584 11.95 -23.59 -19.42
C ASN A 584 13.43 -23.67 -19.82
N LEU A 585 13.70 -24.20 -21.00
CA LEU A 585 15.05 -24.24 -21.56
C LEU A 585 15.48 -22.91 -22.20
N GLY A 586 14.60 -21.90 -22.15
CA GLY A 586 14.80 -20.59 -22.74
C GLY A 586 14.62 -20.60 -24.25
N VAL A 587 14.94 -19.46 -24.85
CA VAL A 587 15.06 -19.33 -26.29
C VAL A 587 16.45 -19.82 -26.68
N ILE A 588 16.51 -20.98 -27.33
CA ILE A 588 17.75 -21.58 -27.81
C ILE A 588 17.98 -21.22 -29.28
N SER A 589 19.23 -21.10 -29.69
CA SER A 589 19.63 -20.98 -31.09
C SER A 589 20.26 -22.27 -31.58
N ILE A 590 19.79 -22.74 -32.73
CA ILE A 590 20.21 -24.01 -33.32
C ILE A 590 21.29 -23.74 -34.36
N HIS A 591 22.44 -24.39 -34.18
CA HIS A 591 23.59 -24.29 -35.07
C HIS A 591 23.92 -25.67 -35.65
N ALA A 592 23.58 -25.88 -36.92
CA ALA A 592 23.84 -27.13 -37.63
C ALA A 592 23.89 -26.93 -39.16
N PRO A 593 24.56 -27.82 -39.91
CA PRO A 593 24.54 -27.78 -41.37
C PRO A 593 23.14 -28.07 -41.93
N ARG A 594 22.85 -27.60 -43.16
CA ARG A 594 21.57 -27.81 -43.86
C ARG A 594 21.14 -29.27 -43.82
N GLY A 595 19.87 -29.52 -43.47
CA GLY A 595 19.29 -30.87 -43.39
C GLY A 595 18.58 -31.14 -42.05
N GLU A 596 18.20 -32.40 -41.84
CA GLU A 596 17.45 -32.84 -40.65
C GLU A 596 18.36 -33.23 -39.48
N HIS A 597 18.03 -32.77 -38.27
CA HIS A 597 18.75 -33.06 -37.02
C HIS A 597 17.78 -33.33 -35.88
N THR A 598 18.11 -34.26 -34.98
CA THR A 598 17.23 -34.68 -33.89
C THR A 598 17.68 -34.20 -32.51
N LEU A 599 16.72 -33.87 -31.66
CA LEU A 599 16.89 -33.51 -30.25
C LEU A 599 15.91 -34.29 -29.37
N GLN A 600 16.39 -34.94 -28.32
CA GLN A 600 15.56 -35.67 -27.35
C GLN A 600 15.77 -35.14 -25.94
N LEU A 601 14.69 -34.87 -25.22
CA LEU A 601 14.70 -34.50 -23.80
C LEU A 601 14.38 -35.72 -22.94
N ARG A 602 15.08 -35.86 -21.80
CA ARG A 602 14.81 -36.92 -20.81
C ARG A 602 14.86 -36.32 -19.41
N ALA A 603 13.87 -36.64 -18.58
CA ALA A 603 13.88 -36.28 -17.16
C ALA A 603 14.13 -37.51 -16.29
N LEU A 604 14.80 -37.33 -15.14
CA LEU A 604 15.03 -38.41 -14.17
C LEU A 604 14.26 -38.09 -12.89
N TYR A 605 13.22 -38.87 -12.59
CA TYR A 605 12.38 -38.73 -11.39
C TYR A 605 12.29 -40.07 -10.67
N ASN A 606 12.62 -40.12 -9.36
CA ASN A 606 12.61 -41.35 -8.55
C ASN A 606 13.27 -42.58 -9.20
N LYS A 607 14.42 -42.38 -9.88
CA LYS A 607 15.17 -43.40 -10.66
C LYS A 607 14.45 -43.91 -11.92
N ILE A 608 13.29 -43.38 -12.26
CA ILE A 608 12.57 -43.65 -13.51
C ILE A 608 12.93 -42.56 -14.52
N ALA A 609 13.33 -42.96 -15.73
CA ALA A 609 13.57 -42.04 -16.83
C ALA A 609 12.23 -41.74 -17.52
N LEU A 610 11.81 -40.47 -17.48
CA LEU A 610 10.62 -39.99 -18.18
C LEU A 610 11.05 -39.55 -19.58
N GLU A 611 10.57 -40.27 -20.60
CA GLU A 611 10.91 -39.99 -21.99
C GLU A 611 9.97 -38.97 -22.62
N CYS A 612 10.54 -38.11 -23.45
CA CYS A 612 9.86 -37.16 -24.29
C CYS A 612 9.92 -37.62 -25.75
N PRO A 613 8.90 -37.33 -26.59
CA PRO A 613 9.02 -37.57 -28.02
C PRO A 613 10.18 -36.77 -28.63
N VAL A 614 10.79 -37.33 -29.69
CA VAL A 614 11.97 -36.75 -30.37
C VAL A 614 11.54 -35.56 -31.22
N ILE A 615 12.27 -34.45 -31.11
CA ILE A 615 12.07 -33.27 -31.96
C ILE A 615 13.01 -33.37 -33.15
N THR A 616 12.47 -33.28 -34.37
CA THR A 616 13.25 -33.22 -35.62
C THR A 616 13.28 -31.78 -36.12
N PHE A 617 14.47 -31.22 -36.32
CA PHE A 617 14.70 -29.89 -36.87
C PHE A 617 15.19 -29.99 -38.32
N ASN A 618 14.60 -29.22 -39.24
CA ASN A 618 15.08 -29.06 -40.61
C ASN A 618 15.74 -27.68 -40.75
N VAL A 619 17.06 -27.64 -40.92
CA VAL A 619 17.80 -26.38 -41.01
C VAL A 619 17.70 -25.80 -42.42
N LEU A 620 17.02 -24.66 -42.54
CA LEU A 620 16.77 -23.91 -43.77
C LEU A 620 17.83 -22.80 -43.98
N PRO A 621 18.07 -22.40 -45.25
CA PRO A 621 18.89 -21.24 -45.58
C PRO A 621 18.26 -19.93 -45.08
N ASP A 622 19.10 -18.95 -44.70
CA ASP A 622 18.65 -17.65 -44.19
C ASP A 622 18.31 -16.67 -45.33
N PRO A 623 17.04 -16.22 -45.46
CA PRO A 623 16.62 -15.31 -46.53
C PRO A 623 17.06 -13.85 -46.35
N ASP A 624 17.56 -13.46 -45.17
CA ASP A 624 18.07 -12.10 -44.92
C ASP A 624 19.60 -12.06 -44.85
N LYS A 625 20.27 -13.22 -44.88
CA LYS A 625 21.73 -13.31 -44.85
C LYS A 625 22.29 -13.04 -46.25
N PRO A 626 23.00 -11.92 -46.46
CA PRO A 626 23.54 -11.58 -47.77
C PRO A 626 24.73 -12.51 -48.10
N ILE A 627 24.75 -13.11 -49.29
CA ILE A 627 25.84 -14.00 -49.72
C ILE A 627 26.57 -13.52 -50.98
N ARG A 628 25.89 -12.79 -51.88
CA ARG A 628 26.50 -12.29 -53.13
C ARG A 628 25.82 -11.02 -53.65
N LEU A 629 26.58 -10.23 -54.42
CA LEU A 629 26.07 -9.09 -55.18
C LEU A 629 25.87 -9.47 -56.64
N ASN A 630 24.72 -9.12 -57.21
CA ASN A 630 24.41 -9.31 -58.61
C ASN A 630 24.34 -7.96 -59.34
N VAL A 631 25.11 -7.81 -60.40
CA VAL A 631 25.25 -6.55 -61.16
C VAL A 631 24.83 -6.76 -62.60
N LYS A 632 23.85 -5.97 -63.06
CA LYS A 632 23.37 -5.94 -64.45
C LYS A 632 23.74 -4.59 -65.08
N TYR A 633 24.31 -4.62 -66.28
CA TYR A 633 24.66 -3.44 -67.08
C TYR A 633 24.71 -3.83 -68.56
N ASP A 634 24.71 -2.84 -69.45
CA ASP A 634 24.88 -3.06 -70.89
C ASP A 634 26.34 -3.40 -71.21
N LYS A 635 26.60 -4.65 -71.58
CA LYS A 635 27.94 -5.15 -71.92
C LYS A 635 28.39 -4.76 -73.32
N ASN A 636 27.49 -4.26 -74.17
CA ASN A 636 27.78 -3.90 -75.56
C ASN A 636 28.04 -2.38 -75.72
N ALA A 637 27.88 -1.61 -74.65
CA ALA A 637 28.15 -0.17 -74.66
C ALA A 637 29.64 0.12 -74.87
N SER A 638 29.97 1.11 -75.70
CA SER A 638 31.32 1.67 -75.77
C SER A 638 31.53 2.67 -74.64
N PHE A 639 32.76 2.76 -74.13
CA PHE A 639 33.10 3.62 -73.00
C PHE A 639 34.08 4.72 -73.44
N PRO A 640 33.61 5.79 -74.10
CA PRO A 640 34.49 6.87 -74.54
C PRO A 640 35.05 7.66 -73.34
N ALA A 641 36.32 8.02 -73.41
CA ALA A 641 37.01 8.79 -72.37
C ALA A 641 36.26 10.11 -72.06
N GLY A 642 36.03 10.37 -70.77
CA GLY A 642 35.25 11.52 -70.28
C GLY A 642 33.73 11.47 -70.55
N GLY A 643 33.23 10.37 -71.12
CA GLY A 643 31.80 10.11 -71.29
C GLY A 643 31.10 9.71 -69.99
N THR A 644 29.91 9.14 -70.11
CA THR A 644 29.11 8.67 -68.96
C THR A 644 28.89 7.17 -69.05
N PHE A 645 29.07 6.44 -67.95
CA PHE A 645 28.83 5.01 -67.87
C PHE A 645 27.34 4.67 -68.14
N PRO A 646 27.04 3.51 -68.73
CA PRO A 646 25.69 2.97 -68.76
C PRO A 646 25.20 2.67 -67.33
N ASP A 647 23.88 2.64 -67.15
CA ASP A 647 23.26 2.37 -65.85
C ASP A 647 23.69 1.00 -65.29
N PHE A 648 24.42 0.99 -64.16
CA PHE A 648 24.66 -0.24 -63.41
C PHE A 648 23.53 -0.46 -62.41
N MET A 649 22.91 -1.63 -62.48
CA MET A 649 21.84 -2.08 -61.59
C MET A 649 22.35 -3.21 -60.68
N VAL A 650 22.43 -2.93 -59.38
CA VAL A 650 22.99 -3.82 -58.36
C VAL A 650 21.88 -4.34 -57.46
N SER A 651 21.89 -5.63 -57.13
CA SER A 651 20.98 -6.26 -56.16
C SER A 651 21.77 -7.17 -55.23
N VAL A 652 21.31 -7.29 -53.98
CA VAL A 652 21.95 -8.15 -52.97
C VAL A 652 21.15 -9.44 -52.85
N LEU A 653 21.82 -10.58 -53.03
CA LEU A 653 21.19 -11.89 -52.98
C LEU A 653 21.44 -12.58 -51.63
N SER A 654 20.39 -13.20 -51.09
CA SER A 654 20.39 -13.99 -49.87
C SER A 654 20.78 -15.45 -50.09
N GLU A 655 20.95 -16.22 -49.01
CA GLU A 655 21.36 -17.63 -49.05
C GLU A 655 20.38 -18.56 -49.80
N ASP A 656 19.14 -18.10 -50.01
CA ASP A 656 18.09 -18.73 -50.80
C ASP A 656 17.95 -18.15 -52.23
N ASP A 657 18.94 -17.39 -52.71
CA ASP A 657 18.99 -16.74 -54.02
C ASP A 657 17.90 -15.67 -54.30
N ASN A 658 17.21 -15.20 -53.26
CA ASN A 658 16.25 -14.09 -53.36
C ASN A 658 16.90 -12.71 -53.24
N ILE A 659 16.23 -11.66 -53.73
CA ILE A 659 16.70 -10.27 -53.63
C ILE A 659 16.29 -9.68 -52.27
N ILE A 660 17.27 -9.21 -51.49
CA ILE A 660 17.05 -8.54 -50.20
C ILE A 660 16.60 -7.10 -50.45
N ARG A 661 15.36 -6.76 -50.05
CA ARG A 661 14.75 -5.45 -50.34
C ARG A 661 15.06 -4.36 -49.31
N ASN A 662 15.32 -4.73 -48.05
CA ASN A 662 15.49 -3.80 -46.92
C ASN A 662 16.95 -3.34 -46.72
N ILE A 663 17.64 -2.91 -47.78
CA ILE A 663 19.02 -2.44 -47.70
C ILE A 663 19.09 -0.93 -47.97
N SER A 664 19.77 -0.20 -47.08
CA SER A 664 20.00 1.24 -47.27
C SER A 664 20.98 1.48 -48.43
N PRO A 665 20.65 2.37 -49.39
CA PRO A 665 21.54 2.73 -50.50
C PRO A 665 22.91 3.27 -50.08
N ALA A 666 23.03 3.81 -48.86
CA ALA A 666 24.28 4.34 -48.33
C ALA A 666 25.32 3.24 -48.02
N ARG A 667 24.90 1.97 -47.92
CA ARG A 667 25.78 0.83 -47.61
C ARG A 667 26.38 0.18 -48.85
N ILE A 668 25.97 0.60 -50.06
CA ILE A 668 26.47 0.07 -51.33
C ILE A 668 27.29 1.15 -52.02
N SER A 669 28.51 0.80 -52.41
CA SER A 669 29.42 1.68 -53.13
C SER A 669 30.04 0.98 -54.32
N MET A 670 30.41 1.77 -55.32
CA MET A 670 31.14 1.32 -56.51
C MET A 670 32.57 1.81 -56.38
N LYS A 671 33.54 0.89 -56.44
CA LYS A 671 34.97 1.20 -56.48
C LYS A 671 35.49 1.01 -57.89
N MET A 672 36.37 1.90 -58.32
CA MET A 672 37.01 1.84 -59.63
C MET A 672 38.50 2.14 -59.50
N TRP A 673 39.32 1.33 -60.18
CA TRP A 673 40.76 1.51 -60.25
C TRP A 673 41.30 1.12 -61.63
N LYS A 674 42.49 1.61 -61.98
CA LYS A 674 43.17 1.25 -63.22
C LYS A 674 43.84 -0.12 -63.08
N GLY A 675 43.65 -1.02 -64.03
CA GLY A 675 44.29 -2.35 -64.05
C GLY A 675 45.81 -2.24 -64.14
N GLN A 676 46.54 -3.02 -63.35
CA GLN A 676 48.00 -2.94 -63.20
C GLN A 676 48.77 -3.23 -64.51
N GLY A 677 49.64 -2.29 -64.88
CA GLY A 677 50.98 -2.61 -65.37
C GLY A 677 51.91 -2.88 -64.17
N SER A 678 52.89 -3.76 -64.36
CA SER A 678 53.75 -4.38 -63.33
C SER A 678 54.52 -3.42 -62.40
N GLY A 679 53.91 -2.97 -61.30
CA GLY A 679 54.59 -2.22 -60.24
C GLY A 679 53.82 -2.22 -58.91
N ASN A 680 54.50 -2.56 -57.81
CA ASN A 680 53.97 -2.65 -56.45
C ASN A 680 53.65 -1.27 -55.81
N ARG A 681 52.65 -0.55 -56.34
CA ARG A 681 51.97 0.52 -55.61
C ARG A 681 50.48 0.21 -55.54
N ILE A 682 49.92 0.36 -54.34
CA ILE A 682 48.47 0.20 -54.06
C ILE A 682 47.71 1.25 -54.90
N PRO A 683 46.70 0.87 -55.70
CA PRO A 683 45.95 1.82 -56.52
C PRO A 683 45.16 2.82 -55.66
N THR A 684 45.12 4.08 -56.07
CA THR A 684 44.20 5.08 -55.52
C THR A 684 42.79 4.76 -56.04
N ASP A 685 41.98 4.08 -55.23
CA ASP A 685 40.61 3.70 -55.61
C ASP A 685 39.68 4.91 -55.61
N VAL A 686 38.95 5.13 -56.72
CA VAL A 686 37.86 6.10 -56.77
C VAL A 686 36.57 5.42 -56.30
N THR A 687 35.92 5.96 -55.27
CA THR A 687 34.68 5.40 -54.71
C THR A 687 33.49 6.28 -55.08
N PHE A 688 32.47 5.70 -55.71
CA PHE A 688 31.21 6.35 -56.05
C PHE A 688 30.08 5.89 -55.14
N SER A 689 29.25 6.84 -54.73
CA SER A 689 28.03 6.59 -53.95
C SER A 689 26.83 6.24 -54.86
N CYS A 690 25.90 5.44 -54.34
CA CYS A 690 24.63 5.11 -55.01
C CYS A 690 23.84 6.38 -55.40
N SER A 691 23.21 6.38 -56.58
CA SER A 691 22.42 7.52 -57.07
C SER A 691 21.09 7.67 -56.31
N LYS A 692 20.60 8.91 -56.15
CA LYS A 692 19.36 9.23 -55.42
C LYS A 692 18.13 8.54 -56.05
N ILE A 693 17.12 8.25 -55.22
CA ILE A 693 15.88 7.58 -55.63
C ILE A 693 15.04 8.52 -56.53
N LYS A 694 14.63 8.04 -57.71
CA LYS A 694 13.61 8.62 -58.60
C LYS A 694 12.37 7.71 -58.52
N ASP A 695 11.18 8.23 -58.79
CA ASP A 695 9.87 7.58 -58.52
C ASP A 695 9.59 6.26 -59.28
N ASP A 696 10.38 5.90 -60.29
CA ASP A 696 10.18 4.70 -61.14
C ASP A 696 11.06 3.49 -60.73
N LYS A 697 11.02 2.99 -59.48
CA LYS A 697 11.94 1.92 -59.03
C LYS A 697 11.26 0.61 -58.63
N GLU A 698 11.87 -0.50 -59.07
CA GLU A 698 11.68 -1.84 -58.53
C GLU A 698 12.40 -1.96 -57.17
N ASP A 699 11.69 -2.44 -56.16
CA ASP A 699 12.23 -2.64 -54.81
C ASP A 699 13.39 -3.66 -54.80
N GLY A 700 14.49 -3.32 -54.12
CA GLY A 700 15.67 -4.17 -53.97
C GLY A 700 16.79 -3.94 -54.99
N PHE A 701 16.63 -2.99 -55.93
CA PHE A 701 17.66 -2.62 -56.90
C PHE A 701 18.30 -1.25 -56.62
N PHE A 702 19.63 -1.20 -56.70
CA PHE A 702 20.47 -0.02 -56.49
C PHE A 702 21.08 0.43 -57.81
N TYR A 703 20.96 1.71 -58.12
CA TYR A 703 21.35 2.24 -59.43
C TYR A 703 22.55 3.18 -59.30
N PHE A 704 23.55 2.98 -60.14
CA PHE A 704 24.67 3.87 -60.34
C PHE A 704 24.53 4.50 -61.73
N ARG A 705 23.92 5.69 -61.75
CA ARG A 705 23.65 6.48 -62.96
C ARG A 705 24.55 7.71 -63.01
N ASP A 706 24.73 8.24 -64.21
CA ASP A 706 25.43 9.50 -64.46
C ASP A 706 26.87 9.52 -63.91
N LYS A 707 27.54 8.35 -63.92
CA LYS A 707 28.93 8.23 -63.43
C LYS A 707 29.87 8.50 -64.59
N VAL A 708 30.85 9.37 -64.37
CA VAL A 708 31.80 9.80 -65.40
C VAL A 708 32.81 8.68 -65.68
N ILE A 709 33.05 8.40 -66.96
CA ILE A 709 34.08 7.49 -67.45
C ILE A 709 35.44 8.19 -67.31
N PRO A 710 36.50 7.49 -66.86
CA PRO A 710 37.85 8.06 -66.81
C PRO A 710 38.26 8.80 -68.08
N GLU A 711 38.95 9.93 -67.92
CA GLU A 711 39.44 10.77 -69.02
C GLU A 711 40.61 10.14 -69.79
N ARG A 712 41.28 9.13 -69.21
CA ARG A 712 42.40 8.43 -69.85
C ARG A 712 41.96 7.07 -70.37
N VAL A 713 42.41 6.75 -71.58
CA VAL A 713 42.27 5.43 -72.18
C VAL A 713 43.03 4.37 -71.38
N GLY A 714 42.45 3.18 -71.29
CA GLY A 714 43.05 2.03 -70.65
C GLY A 714 42.02 1.06 -70.07
N THR A 715 42.54 -0.02 -69.50
CA THR A 715 41.74 -1.04 -68.83
C THR A 715 41.47 -0.62 -67.38
N TYR A 716 40.21 -0.45 -67.04
CA TYR A 716 39.74 -0.13 -65.69
C TYR A 716 38.98 -1.31 -65.11
N SER A 717 39.02 -1.42 -63.80
CA SER A 717 38.33 -2.44 -63.03
C SER A 717 37.33 -1.78 -62.12
N ILE A 718 36.10 -2.27 -62.16
CA ILE A 718 34.98 -1.80 -61.35
C ILE A 718 34.56 -2.95 -60.43
N GLN A 719 34.35 -2.66 -59.15
CA GLN A 719 33.82 -3.61 -58.19
C GLN A 719 32.82 -2.92 -57.26
N PHE A 720 31.69 -3.57 -57.02
CA PHE A 720 30.67 -3.09 -56.11
C PHE A 720 30.87 -3.72 -54.74
N THR A 721 30.70 -2.93 -53.69
CA THR A 721 30.89 -3.38 -52.31
C THR A 721 29.68 -3.05 -51.47
N PHE A 722 29.28 -3.99 -50.61
CA PHE A 722 28.18 -3.85 -49.66
C PHE A 722 28.70 -4.03 -48.24
N ALA A 723 28.51 -3.01 -47.40
CA ALA A 723 28.89 -3.04 -45.99
C ALA A 723 27.79 -3.68 -45.14
N MET A 724 28.03 -4.91 -44.65
CA MET A 724 27.12 -5.60 -43.73
C MET A 724 27.17 -4.98 -42.33
N ASP A 725 28.38 -4.75 -41.82
CA ASP A 725 28.71 -4.11 -40.55
C ASP A 725 30.00 -3.26 -40.68
N LYS A 726 30.59 -2.79 -39.57
CA LYS A 726 31.83 -1.98 -39.60
C LYS A 726 33.09 -2.74 -40.05
N THR A 727 33.02 -4.07 -40.12
CA THR A 727 34.17 -4.98 -40.28
C THR A 727 34.03 -5.95 -41.46
N ASN A 728 32.81 -6.28 -41.88
CA ASN A 728 32.50 -7.27 -42.91
C ASN A 728 31.93 -6.59 -44.16
N MET A 729 32.62 -6.79 -45.28
CA MET A 729 32.24 -6.28 -46.59
C MET A 729 32.04 -7.42 -47.58
N LEU A 730 30.97 -7.36 -48.34
CA LEU A 730 30.69 -8.26 -49.44
C LEU A 730 31.04 -7.57 -50.76
N ASN A 731 31.82 -8.22 -51.62
CA ASN A 731 32.27 -7.67 -52.89
C ASN A 731 31.63 -8.41 -54.07
N SER A 732 31.34 -7.69 -55.16
CA SER A 732 30.94 -8.29 -56.43
C SER A 732 32.14 -8.86 -57.18
N ASP A 733 31.86 -9.62 -58.24
CA ASP A 733 32.86 -9.90 -59.26
C ASP A 733 33.39 -8.59 -59.89
N GLN A 734 34.64 -8.64 -60.32
CA GLN A 734 35.33 -7.51 -60.94
C GLN A 734 34.87 -7.36 -62.39
N ILE A 735 34.34 -6.19 -62.73
CA ILE A 735 33.94 -5.83 -64.10
C ILE A 735 35.12 -5.11 -64.74
N ILE A 736 35.62 -5.66 -65.84
CA ILE A 736 36.70 -5.07 -66.62
C ILE A 736 36.08 -4.20 -67.71
N VAL A 737 36.43 -2.92 -67.72
CA VAL A 737 35.98 -1.95 -68.71
C VAL A 737 37.18 -1.44 -69.50
N GLU A 738 37.06 -1.47 -70.83
CA GLU A 738 38.02 -0.84 -71.74
C GLU A 738 37.52 0.55 -72.12
N VAL A 739 38.20 1.57 -71.61
CA VAL A 739 37.93 2.96 -71.97
C VAL A 739 38.59 3.25 -73.30
N VAL A 740 37.80 3.68 -74.29
CA VAL A 740 38.25 4.00 -75.66
C VAL A 740 38.43 5.51 -75.86
N PRO A 741 39.26 5.94 -76.81
CA PRO A 741 39.42 7.37 -77.12
C PRO A 741 38.10 8.02 -77.53
N ASN A 742 37.94 9.30 -77.22
CA ASN A 742 36.76 10.07 -77.62
C ASN A 742 36.95 10.70 -79.02
N ASP A 743 35.99 11.51 -79.46
CA ASP A 743 36.01 12.18 -80.76
C ASP A 743 37.27 13.05 -80.94
N PRO A 744 37.85 13.08 -82.17
CA PRO A 744 39.06 13.86 -82.47
C PRO A 744 38.83 15.38 -82.37
N VAL A 745 39.71 16.09 -81.63
CA VAL A 745 39.58 17.53 -81.40
C VAL A 745 40.78 18.33 -81.92
N ARG A 746 42.01 17.88 -81.64
CA ARG A 746 43.23 18.66 -81.91
C ARG A 746 44.39 17.80 -82.41
N LEU A 747 45.32 18.43 -83.12
CA LEU A 747 46.57 17.82 -83.55
C LEU A 747 47.69 18.21 -82.56
N LEU A 748 48.37 17.22 -81.96
CA LEU A 748 49.44 17.46 -80.99
C LEU A 748 50.61 16.49 -81.21
N PRO A 749 51.85 16.90 -80.91
CA PRO A 749 53.00 15.99 -80.95
C PRO A 749 53.07 15.09 -79.70
N ASP A 750 53.69 13.91 -79.83
CA ASP A 750 53.95 12.98 -78.70
C ASP A 750 54.78 13.62 -77.59
N SER A 751 55.76 14.41 -77.99
CA SER A 751 56.57 15.23 -77.11
C SER A 751 56.62 16.64 -77.68
N LEU A 752 56.33 17.65 -76.84
CA LEU A 752 56.50 19.04 -77.23
C LEU A 752 57.95 19.25 -77.71
N PRO A 753 58.17 19.55 -79.00
CA PRO A 753 59.50 19.85 -79.49
C PRO A 753 59.99 21.12 -78.81
N ALA A 754 61.29 21.16 -78.50
CA ALA A 754 61.91 22.38 -77.98
C ALA A 754 61.67 23.52 -78.96
N THR A 755 61.37 24.72 -78.46
CA THR A 755 61.24 25.93 -79.29
C THR A 755 62.50 26.06 -80.16
N PRO A 756 62.42 25.92 -81.50
CA PRO A 756 63.60 25.89 -82.34
C PRO A 756 64.24 27.28 -82.39
N ALA A 757 65.57 27.33 -82.29
CA ALA A 757 66.34 28.51 -82.64
C ALA A 757 67.09 28.18 -83.93
N VAL A 758 66.79 28.88 -85.01
CA VAL A 758 67.31 28.60 -86.35
C VAL A 758 68.06 29.79 -86.93
N SER A 759 68.99 29.52 -87.83
CA SER A 759 69.76 30.55 -88.53
C SER A 759 69.87 30.26 -90.01
N ASN A 760 69.79 31.28 -90.86
CA ASN A 760 69.82 31.17 -92.32
C ASN A 760 71.19 30.84 -92.94
N VAL A 761 72.20 30.51 -92.11
CA VAL A 761 73.54 30.07 -92.52
C VAL A 761 73.55 28.71 -93.25
N ARG A 762 74.64 28.43 -93.99
CA ARG A 762 74.76 27.22 -94.84
C ARG A 762 74.49 25.90 -94.12
N ALA A 763 74.94 25.78 -92.87
CA ALA A 763 74.85 24.55 -92.08
C ALA A 763 73.39 24.08 -91.90
N ILE A 764 73.10 22.85 -92.32
CA ILE A 764 71.76 22.26 -92.28
C ILE A 764 71.24 22.18 -90.84
N THR A 765 72.11 21.81 -89.90
CA THR A 765 71.79 21.73 -88.46
C THR A 765 71.33 23.06 -87.88
N SER A 766 71.83 24.18 -88.42
CA SER A 766 71.47 25.52 -87.97
C SER A 766 70.15 25.99 -88.55
N ARG A 767 69.73 25.49 -89.72
CA ARG A 767 68.47 25.83 -90.40
C ARG A 767 67.30 24.89 -90.08
N THR A 768 67.53 23.83 -89.31
CA THR A 768 66.52 22.81 -89.02
C THR A 768 65.52 23.33 -88.00
N LEU A 769 64.26 23.48 -88.42
CA LEU A 769 63.13 23.87 -87.57
C LEU A 769 62.71 22.72 -86.68
N VAL A 770 62.46 21.54 -87.25
CA VAL A 770 62.10 20.35 -86.47
C VAL A 770 62.75 19.12 -87.08
N LYS A 771 63.21 18.23 -86.21
CA LYS A 771 63.77 16.93 -86.54
C LYS A 771 62.83 15.86 -85.99
N ASP A 772 62.42 14.93 -86.85
CA ASP A 772 61.64 13.73 -86.50
C ASP A 772 60.36 14.03 -85.67
N LEU A 773 59.45 14.87 -86.21
CA LEU A 773 58.20 15.24 -85.52
C LEU A 773 57.08 14.25 -85.83
N HIS A 774 56.47 13.69 -84.80
CA HIS A 774 55.32 12.80 -84.91
C HIS A 774 54.10 13.53 -84.38
N LEU A 775 53.12 13.80 -85.25
CA LEU A 775 51.88 14.48 -84.90
C LEU A 775 50.75 13.48 -84.82
N HIS A 776 50.01 13.47 -83.71
CA HIS A 776 48.85 12.61 -83.50
C HIS A 776 47.59 13.43 -83.35
N ILE A 777 46.48 12.89 -83.85
CA ILE A 777 45.17 13.40 -83.47
C ILE A 777 44.85 12.94 -82.06
N MET A 778 44.49 13.91 -81.23
CA MET A 778 44.10 13.69 -79.85
C MET A 778 42.65 14.15 -79.64
N ASP A 779 41.96 13.45 -78.73
CA ASP A 779 40.67 13.89 -78.20
C ASP A 779 40.84 15.07 -77.20
N GLU A 780 39.73 15.54 -76.64
CA GLU A 780 39.72 16.63 -75.64
C GLU A 780 40.61 16.34 -74.41
N TYR A 781 40.82 15.06 -74.11
CA TYR A 781 41.55 14.56 -72.93
C TYR A 781 42.97 14.07 -73.23
N ASN A 782 43.50 14.35 -74.43
CA ASN A 782 44.84 13.95 -74.89
C ASN A 782 45.03 12.43 -75.10
N ASN A 783 43.98 11.70 -75.48
CA ASN A 783 44.11 10.31 -75.93
C ASN A 783 44.24 10.24 -77.45
N HIS A 784 45.11 9.36 -77.95
CA HIS A 784 45.26 9.11 -79.40
C HIS A 784 43.94 8.60 -79.99
N THR A 785 43.47 9.23 -81.06
CA THR A 785 42.20 8.88 -81.72
C THR A 785 42.31 9.02 -83.24
N GLY A 786 41.27 8.63 -83.99
CA GLY A 786 41.22 8.79 -85.44
C GLY A 786 42.08 7.82 -86.26
N ALA A 787 42.27 6.58 -85.78
CA ALA A 787 43.03 5.53 -86.47
C ALA A 787 42.49 5.17 -87.87
N ASP A 788 41.25 5.54 -88.16
CA ASP A 788 40.53 5.36 -89.42
C ASP A 788 40.65 6.57 -90.37
N LEU A 789 41.22 7.70 -89.90
CA LEU A 789 41.35 8.93 -90.67
C LEU A 789 42.59 8.91 -91.57
N ILE A 790 42.39 9.30 -92.83
CA ILE A 790 43.43 9.42 -93.86
C ILE A 790 43.32 10.81 -94.50
N GLY A 791 44.45 11.50 -94.67
CA GLY A 791 44.51 12.81 -95.32
C GLY A 791 45.93 13.34 -95.42
N ARG A 792 46.11 14.65 -95.24
CA ARG A 792 47.43 15.32 -95.30
C ARG A 792 47.57 16.39 -94.23
N VAL A 793 48.81 16.71 -93.84
CA VAL A 793 49.14 17.85 -92.96
C VAL A 793 49.97 18.86 -93.74
N ILE A 794 49.55 20.12 -93.73
CA ILE A 794 50.19 21.23 -94.44
C ILE A 794 51.00 22.06 -93.43
N ALA A 795 52.32 22.06 -93.55
CA ALA A 795 53.22 22.89 -92.77
C ALA A 795 53.46 24.24 -93.46
N LYS A 796 53.30 25.34 -92.73
CA LYS A 796 53.55 26.72 -93.22
C LYS A 796 54.09 27.63 -92.13
N ILE A 797 54.87 28.63 -92.50
CA ILE A 797 55.45 29.62 -91.57
C ILE A 797 54.59 30.89 -91.61
N LYS A 798 54.20 31.40 -90.44
CA LYS A 798 53.50 32.68 -90.25
C LYS A 798 54.34 33.64 -89.41
N SER A 799 54.30 34.93 -89.75
CA SER A 799 54.80 35.99 -88.87
C SER A 799 53.74 36.33 -87.81
N PRO A 800 54.13 36.73 -86.59
CA PRO A 800 53.20 37.31 -85.61
C PRO A 800 52.57 38.64 -86.07
N ASN A 801 53.16 39.34 -87.04
CA ASN A 801 52.59 40.54 -87.67
C ASN A 801 52.07 40.20 -89.08
N GLU A 802 50.81 40.52 -89.38
CA GLU A 802 50.20 40.21 -90.69
C GLU A 802 50.79 41.03 -91.86
N ASP A 803 51.46 42.16 -91.57
CA ASP A 803 52.04 43.08 -92.57
C ASP A 803 53.51 42.80 -92.92
N ASP A 804 54.14 41.77 -92.35
CA ASP A 804 55.54 41.43 -92.63
C ASP A 804 55.71 40.78 -94.01
N THR A 805 56.52 41.40 -94.88
CA THR A 805 56.86 40.87 -96.21
C THR A 805 58.04 39.89 -96.20
N GLU A 806 58.80 39.82 -95.10
CA GLU A 806 60.00 38.97 -94.95
C GLU A 806 59.70 37.74 -94.07
N ILE A 807 59.02 36.75 -94.63
CA ILE A 807 58.68 35.49 -93.94
C ILE A 807 59.68 34.39 -94.34
N PRO A 808 60.29 33.68 -93.37
CA PRO A 808 61.17 32.55 -93.67
C PRO A 808 60.51 31.48 -94.54
N GLN A 809 61.28 30.96 -95.49
CA GLN A 809 60.83 29.97 -96.46
C GLN A 809 61.53 28.64 -96.23
N PHE A 810 60.88 27.54 -96.61
CA PHE A 810 61.49 26.22 -96.52
C PHE A 810 62.52 25.98 -97.62
N GLN A 811 63.36 24.97 -97.44
CA GLN A 811 64.34 24.50 -98.41
C GLN A 811 63.71 24.36 -99.81
N GLY A 812 64.33 24.97 -100.82
CA GLY A 812 63.75 25.08 -102.17
C GLY A 812 62.95 26.36 -102.44
N LYS A 813 62.90 27.30 -101.47
CA LYS A 813 62.16 28.58 -101.55
C LYS A 813 60.64 28.40 -101.74
N ILE A 814 60.10 27.41 -101.04
CA ILE A 814 58.66 27.11 -101.01
C ILE A 814 58.04 27.61 -99.71
N SER A 815 56.78 28.05 -99.78
CA SER A 815 56.04 28.62 -98.65
C SER A 815 55.29 27.60 -97.80
N THR A 816 55.01 26.42 -98.36
CA THR A 816 54.27 25.34 -97.70
C THR A 816 54.87 23.97 -98.06
N ILE A 817 54.76 23.00 -97.15
CA ILE A 817 55.16 21.60 -97.35
C ILE A 817 54.00 20.70 -96.92
N GLU A 818 53.68 19.68 -97.71
CA GLU A 818 52.65 18.69 -97.38
C GLU A 818 53.28 17.38 -96.89
N PHE A 819 52.68 16.79 -95.86
CA PHE A 819 53.04 15.48 -95.31
C PHE A 819 51.83 14.53 -95.38
N PRO A 820 52.04 13.24 -95.69
CA PRO A 820 50.98 12.25 -95.62
C PRO A 820 50.49 12.08 -94.16
N PHE A 821 49.19 11.90 -93.98
CA PHE A 821 48.57 11.64 -92.69
C PHE A 821 47.80 10.32 -92.77
N ASP A 822 48.23 9.31 -92.00
CA ASP A 822 47.62 7.99 -91.95
C ASP A 822 47.51 7.47 -90.51
N ARG A 823 46.49 6.64 -90.26
CA ARG A 823 46.26 5.99 -88.95
C ARG A 823 46.19 6.94 -87.76
N GLY A 824 45.65 8.14 -87.95
CA GLY A 824 45.56 9.14 -86.87
C GLY A 824 46.91 9.81 -86.56
N SER A 825 47.91 9.68 -87.42
CA SER A 825 49.24 10.27 -87.27
C SER A 825 49.82 10.85 -88.56
N ALA A 826 50.72 11.82 -88.43
CA ALA A 826 51.62 12.25 -89.50
C ALA A 826 53.06 12.19 -88.99
N GLU A 827 53.90 11.40 -89.68
CA GLU A 827 55.34 11.31 -89.43
C GLU A 827 56.09 12.29 -90.33
N ILE A 828 56.73 13.29 -89.72
CA ILE A 828 57.60 14.24 -90.40
C ILE A 828 59.04 13.73 -90.25
N VAL A 829 59.38 12.73 -91.06
CA VAL A 829 60.67 12.02 -91.03
C VAL A 829 61.79 12.81 -91.74
N SER A 830 61.42 13.71 -92.65
CA SER A 830 62.38 14.61 -93.30
C SER A 830 62.58 15.85 -92.42
N ASN A 831 63.85 16.16 -92.09
CA ASN A 831 64.21 17.41 -91.41
C ASN A 831 63.49 18.59 -92.09
N LEU A 832 62.72 19.35 -91.30
CA LEU A 832 62.01 20.51 -91.80
C LEU A 832 62.98 21.69 -91.71
N VAL A 833 63.57 22.07 -92.85
CA VAL A 833 64.73 22.98 -92.90
C VAL A 833 64.37 24.27 -93.63
N LEU A 834 64.80 25.42 -93.10
CA LEU A 834 64.71 26.71 -93.79
C LEU A 834 65.64 26.78 -95.01
N ALA A 835 65.31 27.58 -96.02
CA ALA A 835 66.19 27.82 -97.16
C ALA A 835 67.52 28.48 -96.73
N GLU A 836 68.62 28.17 -97.43
CA GLU A 836 69.87 28.93 -97.28
C GLU A 836 69.63 30.39 -97.67
N ASN A 837 70.08 31.33 -96.84
CA ASN A 837 69.78 32.76 -96.99
C ASN A 837 68.27 33.05 -97.08
N SER A 838 67.45 32.29 -96.34
CA SER A 838 66.02 32.54 -96.22
C SER A 838 65.76 34.00 -95.79
N PRO A 839 64.74 34.68 -96.36
CA PRO A 839 64.26 35.95 -95.81
C PRO A 839 63.82 35.77 -94.37
N GLY A 840 63.87 36.83 -93.58
CA GLY A 840 63.52 36.79 -92.17
C GLY A 840 64.27 37.86 -91.38
N ARG A 841 63.57 38.44 -90.41
CA ARG A 841 64.11 39.49 -89.55
C ARG A 841 64.91 38.87 -88.42
N ASP A 842 66.14 39.34 -88.20
CA ASP A 842 66.99 38.83 -87.12
C ASP A 842 66.31 38.98 -85.75
N SER A 843 66.50 38.00 -84.88
CA SER A 843 65.97 37.97 -83.51
C SER A 843 64.44 38.05 -83.42
N THR A 844 63.73 37.60 -84.45
CA THR A 844 62.26 37.63 -84.49
C THR A 844 61.68 36.24 -84.29
N GLU A 845 60.58 36.15 -83.54
CA GLU A 845 59.81 34.92 -83.36
C GLU A 845 58.86 34.73 -84.55
N TYR A 846 58.87 33.53 -85.13
CA TYR A 846 57.95 33.11 -86.18
C TYR A 846 57.21 31.85 -85.73
N ILE A 847 56.05 31.58 -86.33
CA ILE A 847 55.20 30.45 -85.95
C ILE A 847 55.13 29.45 -87.11
N LEU A 848 55.59 28.23 -86.88
CA LEU A 848 55.38 27.09 -87.75
C LEU A 848 54.01 26.47 -87.45
N VAL A 849 53.10 26.51 -88.42
CA VAL A 849 51.74 25.99 -88.30
C VAL A 849 51.58 24.72 -89.12
N PHE A 850 51.10 23.66 -88.49
CA PHE A 850 50.72 22.39 -89.11
C PHE A 850 49.21 22.29 -89.17
N GLU A 851 48.63 22.53 -90.35
CA GLU A 851 47.18 22.48 -90.57
C GLU A 851 46.77 21.11 -91.14
N PRO A 852 45.91 20.34 -90.45
CA PRO A 852 45.41 19.06 -90.97
C PRO A 852 44.30 19.29 -92.02
N ASP A 853 44.47 18.68 -93.20
CA ASP A 853 43.48 18.60 -94.28
C ASP A 853 42.93 17.16 -94.36
N LEU A 854 41.79 16.93 -93.69
CA LEU A 854 41.19 15.60 -93.50
C LEU A 854 39.77 15.58 -94.09
N PRO A 855 39.57 14.99 -95.28
CA PRO A 855 38.27 15.01 -95.98
C PRO A 855 37.12 14.30 -95.24
N ALA A 856 37.44 13.34 -94.37
CA ALA A 856 36.45 12.55 -93.62
C ALA A 856 35.83 13.28 -92.41
N LEU A 857 36.41 14.41 -91.98
CA LEU A 857 36.01 15.14 -90.79
C LEU A 857 35.10 16.33 -91.14
N LYS A 858 33.89 16.36 -90.55
CA LYS A 858 32.91 17.45 -90.77
C LYS A 858 33.30 18.77 -90.08
N LYS A 859 34.15 18.73 -89.06
CA LYS A 859 34.68 19.89 -88.33
C LYS A 859 36.20 19.96 -88.53
N PRO A 860 36.78 21.15 -88.83
CA PRO A 860 38.23 21.30 -88.91
C PRO A 860 38.84 21.11 -87.52
N LEU A 861 39.91 20.32 -87.43
CA LEU A 861 40.68 20.16 -86.20
C LEU A 861 41.54 21.38 -85.92
N GLU A 862 41.85 21.62 -84.64
CA GLU A 862 42.76 22.69 -84.26
C GLU A 862 44.20 22.42 -84.77
N PRO A 863 44.82 23.33 -85.56
CA PRO A 863 46.18 23.17 -86.05
C PRO A 863 47.23 23.21 -84.94
N TYR A 864 48.30 22.41 -85.07
CA TYR A 864 49.45 22.51 -84.18
C TYR A 864 50.31 23.72 -84.55
N ARG A 865 50.71 24.53 -83.57
CA ARG A 865 51.53 25.73 -83.75
C ARG A 865 52.80 25.63 -82.92
N LEU A 866 53.95 25.77 -83.57
CA LEU A 866 55.26 25.76 -82.95
C LEU A 866 55.98 27.09 -83.21
N SER A 867 56.21 27.87 -82.16
CA SER A 867 57.08 29.04 -82.24
C SER A 867 58.53 28.66 -82.48
N PHE A 868 59.25 29.44 -83.28
CA PHE A 868 60.70 29.36 -83.43
C PHE A 868 61.34 30.74 -83.54
N MET A 869 62.59 30.85 -83.08
CA MET A 869 63.37 32.08 -83.15
C MET A 869 64.30 32.07 -84.36
N PHE A 870 64.26 33.13 -85.17
CA PHE A 870 65.10 33.29 -86.35
C PHE A 870 66.30 34.20 -86.07
N TYR A 871 67.51 33.74 -86.43
CA TYR A 871 68.76 34.49 -86.24
C TYR A 871 69.61 34.52 -87.51
N ASN A 872 70.24 35.64 -87.81
CA ASN A 872 71.20 35.74 -88.91
C ASN A 872 72.60 35.24 -88.52
N ASP A 873 72.89 35.07 -87.23
CA ASP A 873 74.20 34.60 -86.70
C ASP A 873 74.10 33.26 -85.94
N PHE A 874 74.96 32.32 -86.31
CA PHE A 874 75.11 31.00 -85.69
C PHE A 874 75.56 31.04 -84.22
N LYS A 875 76.45 31.96 -83.83
CA LYS A 875 76.93 32.02 -82.43
C LYS A 875 75.82 32.46 -81.49
N LYS A 876 75.04 33.46 -81.90
CA LYS A 876 73.87 33.96 -81.19
C LYS A 876 72.77 32.88 -81.08
N GLN A 877 72.54 32.14 -82.17
CA GLN A 877 71.62 30.99 -82.18
C GLN A 877 71.99 29.93 -81.13
N GLN A 878 73.26 29.50 -81.05
CA GLN A 878 73.69 28.42 -80.15
C GLN A 878 73.50 28.79 -78.66
N GLN A 879 73.79 30.05 -78.32
CA GLN A 879 73.58 30.57 -76.95
C GLN A 879 72.09 30.61 -76.59
N MET A 880 71.24 31.14 -77.48
CA MET A 880 69.80 31.26 -77.22
C MET A 880 69.09 29.89 -77.21
N ALA A 881 69.52 28.94 -78.04
CA ALA A 881 69.01 27.57 -78.04
C ALA A 881 69.24 26.85 -76.70
N THR A 882 70.36 27.13 -76.03
CA THR A 882 70.70 26.51 -74.73
C THR A 882 69.81 27.08 -73.63
N LEU A 883 69.67 28.40 -73.56
CA LEU A 883 68.80 29.08 -72.59
C LEU A 883 67.32 28.70 -72.75
N THR A 884 66.86 28.51 -73.98
CA THR A 884 65.45 28.14 -74.26
C THR A 884 65.11 26.73 -73.78
N ARG A 885 66.05 25.77 -73.89
CA ARG A 885 65.86 24.41 -73.36
C ARG A 885 65.81 24.37 -71.83
N GLU A 886 66.66 25.16 -71.17
CA GLU A 886 66.66 25.24 -69.70
C GLU A 886 65.35 25.84 -69.18
N ARG A 887 64.80 26.85 -69.87
CA ARG A 887 63.47 27.42 -69.59
C ARG A 887 62.38 26.35 -69.64
N ASP A 888 62.32 25.60 -70.75
CA ASP A 888 61.25 24.62 -70.99
C ASP A 888 61.25 23.51 -69.92
N GLN A 889 62.43 23.07 -69.48
CA GLN A 889 62.57 22.08 -68.42
C GLN A 889 62.12 22.61 -67.05
N LEU A 890 62.46 23.86 -66.72
CA LEU A 890 62.06 24.48 -65.46
C LEU A 890 60.54 24.73 -65.39
N SER A 891 59.93 25.22 -66.46
CA SER A 891 58.48 25.49 -66.52
C SER A 891 57.63 24.23 -66.31
N GLN A 892 58.03 23.09 -66.90
CA GLN A 892 57.33 21.81 -66.70
C GLN A 892 57.41 21.33 -65.25
N SER A 893 58.59 21.43 -64.63
CA SER A 893 58.80 21.04 -63.23
C SER A 893 57.96 21.89 -62.26
N ILE A 894 57.91 23.20 -62.47
CA ILE A 894 57.11 24.13 -61.64
C ILE A 894 55.61 23.81 -61.73
N GLY A 895 55.09 23.51 -62.92
CA GLY A 895 53.67 23.17 -63.11
C GLY A 895 53.21 21.94 -62.32
N VAL A 896 54.07 20.91 -62.24
CA VAL A 896 53.78 19.68 -61.46
C VAL A 896 53.72 19.99 -59.96
N TYR A 897 54.68 20.77 -59.45
CA TYR A 897 54.72 21.12 -58.04
C TYR A 897 53.53 21.99 -57.62
N ARG A 898 53.12 22.97 -58.42
CA ARG A 898 51.96 23.85 -58.12
C ARG A 898 50.65 23.06 -57.99
N ASN A 899 50.34 22.22 -58.98
CA ASN A 899 49.10 21.40 -58.96
C ASN A 899 48.99 20.52 -57.71
N TRP A 900 50.11 19.98 -57.24
CA TRP A 900 50.13 19.15 -56.05
C TRP A 900 49.89 19.96 -54.76
N PHE A 901 50.46 21.16 -54.64
CA PHE A 901 50.19 22.06 -53.50
C PHE A 901 48.75 22.56 -53.49
N ASP A 902 48.18 22.90 -54.65
CA ASP A 902 46.79 23.38 -54.77
C ASP A 902 45.77 22.33 -54.31
N THR A 903 45.96 21.08 -54.75
CA THR A 903 45.11 19.95 -54.35
C THR A 903 45.13 19.74 -52.82
N THR A 904 46.32 19.88 -52.22
CA THR A 904 46.48 19.69 -50.77
C THR A 904 45.86 20.85 -49.97
N ASN A 905 45.94 22.08 -50.47
CA ASN A 905 45.30 23.25 -49.85
C ASN A 905 43.77 23.19 -49.91
N GLN A 906 43.19 22.68 -51.01
CA GLN A 906 41.74 22.48 -51.12
C GLN A 906 41.21 21.54 -50.03
N LEU A 907 41.89 20.41 -49.80
CA LEU A 907 41.54 19.44 -48.76
C LEU A 907 41.58 20.06 -47.35
N VAL A 908 42.60 20.86 -47.05
CA VAL A 908 42.69 21.58 -45.76
C VAL A 908 41.54 22.57 -45.58
N ASN A 909 41.13 23.28 -46.63
CA ASN A 909 40.01 24.22 -46.56
C ASN A 909 38.69 23.50 -46.28
N GLU A 910 38.44 22.34 -46.90
CA GLU A 910 37.25 21.53 -46.60
C GLU A 910 37.23 21.05 -45.14
N MET A 911 38.37 20.58 -44.61
CA MET A 911 38.49 20.18 -43.20
C MET A 911 38.23 21.37 -42.26
N ARG A 912 38.72 22.56 -42.58
CA ARG A 912 38.41 23.80 -41.82
C ARG A 912 36.92 24.14 -41.82
N CYS A 913 36.24 23.96 -42.96
CA CYS A 913 34.78 24.14 -43.03
C CYS A 913 34.04 23.16 -42.10
N GLN A 914 34.45 21.89 -42.07
CA GLN A 914 33.85 20.89 -41.18
C GLN A 914 34.05 21.21 -39.69
N VAL A 915 35.23 21.71 -39.30
CA VAL A 915 35.46 22.20 -37.93
C VAL A 915 34.49 23.33 -37.58
N LYS A 916 34.36 24.34 -38.45
CA LYS A 916 33.47 25.49 -38.22
C LYS A 916 32.00 25.08 -38.09
N GLU A 917 31.53 24.10 -38.87
CA GLU A 917 30.19 23.54 -38.73
C GLU A 917 29.99 22.76 -37.41
N ALA A 918 31.01 22.02 -36.96
CA ALA A 918 30.96 21.33 -35.69
C ALA A 918 30.97 22.31 -34.50
N GLU A 919 31.77 23.39 -34.56
CA GLU A 919 31.83 24.44 -33.55
C GLU A 919 30.50 25.19 -33.42
N THR A 920 29.91 25.61 -34.55
CA THR A 920 28.61 26.31 -34.53
C THR A 920 27.50 25.44 -33.94
N ARG A 921 27.52 24.13 -34.20
CA ARG A 921 26.57 23.17 -33.61
C ARG A 921 26.80 22.99 -32.10
N GLU A 922 28.04 22.91 -31.65
CA GLU A 922 28.38 22.86 -30.21
C GLU A 922 27.92 24.12 -29.48
N ILE A 923 28.21 25.30 -30.02
CA ILE A 923 27.83 26.60 -29.43
C ILE A 923 26.30 26.73 -29.35
N HIS A 924 25.58 26.30 -30.39
CA HIS A 924 24.12 26.31 -30.39
C HIS A 924 23.55 25.47 -29.24
N LEU A 925 24.00 24.22 -29.09
CA LEU A 925 23.57 23.32 -28.02
C LEU A 925 23.98 23.84 -26.63
N ARG A 926 25.16 24.46 -26.52
CA ARG A 926 25.63 25.11 -25.28
C ARG A 926 24.72 26.27 -24.87
N ASN A 927 24.19 27.03 -25.83
CA ASN A 927 23.25 28.11 -25.56
C ASN A 927 21.87 27.58 -25.13
N GLU A 928 21.40 26.48 -25.71
CA GLU A 928 20.17 25.80 -25.27
C GLU A 928 20.30 25.25 -23.84
N LEU A 929 21.47 24.70 -23.47
CA LEU A 929 21.74 24.26 -22.10
C LEU A 929 21.72 25.43 -21.09
N ARG A 930 22.24 26.61 -21.47
CA ARG A 930 22.14 27.82 -20.65
C ARG A 930 20.70 28.27 -20.42
N LYS A 931 19.81 28.14 -21.41
CA LYS A 931 18.38 28.44 -21.25
C LYS A 931 17.71 27.55 -20.19
N HIS A 932 18.21 26.32 -20.01
CA HIS A 932 17.75 25.37 -19.00
C HIS A 932 18.48 25.52 -17.65
N GLN A 933 19.22 26.62 -17.43
CA GLN A 933 20.00 26.90 -16.21
C GLN A 933 21.12 25.88 -15.94
N ILE A 934 21.65 25.23 -16.99
CA ILE A 934 22.78 24.32 -16.88
C ILE A 934 24.05 25.05 -17.33
N GLU A 935 24.89 25.43 -16.36
CA GLU A 935 26.20 26.02 -16.62
C GLU A 935 27.27 24.94 -16.79
N LEU A 936 28.05 25.05 -17.86
CA LEU A 936 29.10 24.08 -18.20
C LEU A 936 30.49 24.66 -17.90
N PRO A 937 31.38 23.90 -17.22
CA PRO A 937 32.74 24.34 -16.94
C PRO A 937 33.60 24.38 -18.21
N GLN A 938 34.58 25.29 -18.22
CA GLN A 938 35.51 25.49 -19.34
C GLN A 938 36.54 24.36 -19.50
N THR A 939 36.80 23.58 -18.44
CA THR A 939 37.72 22.42 -18.43
C THR A 939 36.96 21.15 -18.02
N ASN A 940 37.38 19.99 -18.55
CA ASN A 940 36.78 18.67 -18.30
C ASN A 940 35.26 18.57 -18.61
N THR A 941 34.81 19.31 -19.62
CA THR A 941 33.38 19.41 -19.99
C THR A 941 32.73 18.05 -20.24
N LEU A 942 33.40 17.10 -20.91
CA LEU A 942 32.84 15.76 -21.16
C LEU A 942 32.61 14.96 -19.87
N GLN A 943 33.56 14.99 -18.93
CA GLN A 943 33.42 14.28 -17.64
C GLN A 943 32.33 14.91 -16.77
N PHE A 944 32.22 16.24 -16.78
CA PHE A 944 31.15 16.96 -16.08
C PHE A 944 29.78 16.63 -16.67
N VAL A 945 29.65 16.65 -18.00
CA VAL A 945 28.41 16.28 -18.70
C VAL A 945 28.03 14.82 -18.42
N ASP A 946 28.99 13.89 -18.45
CA ASP A 946 28.74 12.48 -18.11
C ASP A 946 28.28 12.30 -16.66
N SER A 947 28.87 13.06 -15.73
CA SER A 947 28.45 13.06 -14.32
C SER A 947 27.07 13.66 -14.13
N LEU A 948 26.76 14.75 -14.85
CA LEU A 948 25.48 15.42 -14.79
C LEU A 948 24.36 14.58 -15.42
N ILE A 949 24.62 13.88 -16.52
CA ILE A 949 23.70 12.90 -17.12
C ILE A 949 23.40 11.81 -16.09
N LYS A 950 24.44 11.22 -15.47
CA LYS A 950 24.26 10.20 -14.43
C LYS A 950 23.44 10.72 -13.24
N GLN A 951 23.73 11.92 -12.76
CA GLN A 951 22.98 12.54 -11.66
C GLN A 951 21.51 12.76 -12.04
N LYS A 952 21.24 13.32 -13.23
CA LYS A 952 19.87 13.56 -13.71
C LYS A 952 19.10 12.27 -13.95
N MET A 953 19.77 11.21 -14.42
CA MET A 953 19.18 9.87 -14.53
C MET A 953 18.85 9.28 -13.15
N LEU A 954 19.71 9.49 -12.14
CA LEU A 954 19.43 9.08 -10.76
C LEU A 954 18.26 9.87 -10.16
N ASP A 955 18.21 11.19 -10.37
CA ASP A 955 17.10 12.03 -9.91
C ASP A 955 15.78 11.64 -10.60
N GLN A 956 15.84 11.32 -11.90
CA GLN A 956 14.72 10.82 -12.71
C GLN A 956 14.21 9.46 -12.21
N ASP A 957 15.11 8.52 -11.91
CA ASP A 957 14.75 7.21 -11.32
C ASP A 957 14.20 7.36 -9.89
N GLY A 958 14.77 8.27 -9.11
CA GLY A 958 14.25 8.66 -7.79
C GLY A 958 12.81 9.17 -7.85
N LEU A 959 12.46 10.00 -8.84
CA LEU A 959 11.09 10.48 -9.06
C LEU A 959 10.12 9.36 -9.47
N MET A 960 10.58 8.35 -10.22
CA MET A 960 9.74 7.21 -10.59
C MET A 960 9.44 6.27 -9.42
N LYS A 961 10.37 6.16 -8.48
CA LYS A 961 10.25 5.31 -7.28
C LYS A 961 9.43 5.95 -6.14
N GLN A 962 9.05 7.22 -6.25
CA GLN A 962 8.21 7.86 -5.24
C GLN A 962 6.81 7.22 -5.18
N PRO A 963 6.27 6.97 -3.98
CA PRO A 963 4.93 6.40 -3.82
C PRO A 963 3.90 7.38 -4.39
N ARG A 964 3.13 6.90 -5.37
CA ARG A 964 2.11 7.67 -6.08
C ARG A 964 0.82 6.87 -6.12
N ARG A 965 -0.31 7.59 -6.12
CA ARG A 965 -1.62 6.96 -6.24
C ARG A 965 -1.67 6.18 -7.56
N THR A 966 -1.95 4.89 -7.47
CA THR A 966 -2.15 4.00 -8.61
C THR A 966 -3.56 3.42 -8.53
N CYS A 967 -4.17 3.18 -9.69
CA CYS A 967 -5.44 2.46 -9.75
C CYS A 967 -5.16 0.99 -9.49
N THR A 968 -5.90 0.36 -8.57
CA THR A 968 -5.72 -1.07 -8.24
C THR A 968 -6.56 -1.99 -9.12
N LEU A 969 -7.42 -1.44 -9.99
CA LEU A 969 -8.16 -2.24 -10.96
C LEU A 969 -7.17 -2.91 -11.93
N PRO A 970 -7.34 -4.20 -12.24
CA PRO A 970 -6.52 -4.85 -13.24
C PRO A 970 -6.78 -4.21 -14.61
N ASN A 971 -5.70 -3.84 -15.30
CA ASN A 971 -5.81 -3.29 -16.65
C ASN A 971 -6.19 -4.41 -17.63
N TYR A 972 -6.90 -4.06 -18.72
CA TYR A 972 -7.24 -5.02 -19.77
C TYR A 972 -6.00 -5.24 -20.66
N PRO A 973 -5.65 -6.50 -21.02
CA PRO A 973 -4.46 -6.77 -21.84
C PRO A 973 -4.57 -6.10 -23.21
N LYS A 974 -3.60 -5.24 -23.55
CA LYS A 974 -3.49 -4.54 -24.85
C LYS A 974 -2.97 -5.49 -25.96
N GLY A 975 -3.68 -6.58 -26.22
CA GLY A 975 -3.33 -7.55 -27.28
C GLY A 975 -3.87 -7.17 -28.67
N ASN A 976 -4.92 -6.34 -28.72
CA ASN A 976 -5.57 -5.88 -29.95
C ASN A 976 -5.53 -4.34 -30.02
N GLN A 977 -5.20 -3.78 -31.19
CA GLN A 977 -5.11 -2.33 -31.43
C GLN A 977 -6.46 -1.61 -31.28
N ASP A 978 -7.57 -2.33 -31.43
CA ASP A 978 -8.92 -1.78 -31.30
C ASP A 978 -9.39 -1.61 -29.84
N ILE A 979 -8.58 -2.00 -28.86
CA ILE A 979 -8.91 -1.90 -27.43
C ILE A 979 -8.09 -0.76 -26.82
N LEU A 980 -8.77 0.30 -26.36
CA LEU A 980 -8.13 1.43 -25.68
C LEU A 980 -7.75 1.07 -24.24
N GLY A 981 -8.63 0.37 -23.53
CA GLY A 981 -8.44 -0.06 -22.15
C GLY A 981 -9.60 0.35 -21.23
N LYS A 982 -9.47 0.07 -19.93
CA LYS A 982 -10.50 0.42 -18.94
C LYS A 982 -10.48 1.90 -18.62
N ILE A 983 -11.65 2.50 -18.41
CA ILE A 983 -11.81 3.94 -18.11
C ILE A 983 -10.87 4.39 -16.99
N ALA A 984 -10.75 3.62 -15.90
CA ALA A 984 -9.89 3.97 -14.77
C ALA A 984 -8.40 4.12 -15.09
N HIS A 985 -7.92 3.54 -16.21
CA HIS A 985 -6.53 3.62 -16.67
C HIS A 985 -6.31 4.59 -17.83
N LEU A 986 -7.39 5.08 -18.46
CA LEU A 986 -7.30 5.99 -19.61
C LEU A 986 -6.96 7.43 -19.22
N ALA A 987 -7.13 7.80 -17.96
CA ALA A 987 -6.81 9.13 -17.45
C ALA A 987 -6.13 9.08 -16.08
N GLN A 988 -5.43 10.17 -15.77
CA GLN A 988 -4.73 10.37 -14.50
C GLN A 988 -5.09 11.76 -13.96
N ILE A 989 -5.16 11.91 -12.64
CA ILE A 989 -5.54 13.16 -11.98
C ILE A 989 -4.48 13.50 -10.94
N GLU A 990 -3.99 14.74 -10.92
CA GLU A 990 -2.97 15.18 -9.96
C GLU A 990 -3.57 15.43 -8.56
N ASP A 991 -4.66 16.19 -8.47
CA ASP A 991 -5.35 16.54 -7.21
C ASP A 991 -6.04 15.32 -6.57
N ASN A 992 -5.69 14.99 -5.32
CA ASN A 992 -6.23 13.86 -4.57
C ASN A 992 -7.73 13.98 -4.29
N GLU A 993 -8.20 15.17 -3.93
CA GLU A 993 -9.60 15.39 -3.60
C GLU A 993 -10.45 15.36 -4.87
N ALA A 994 -9.95 15.96 -5.95
CA ALA A 994 -10.59 15.87 -7.26
C ALA A 994 -10.63 14.41 -7.76
N ALA A 995 -9.54 13.66 -7.63
CA ALA A 995 -9.50 12.25 -8.02
C ALA A 995 -10.53 11.41 -7.27
N LYS A 996 -10.67 11.62 -5.95
CA LYS A 996 -11.69 10.95 -5.12
C LYS A 996 -13.10 11.22 -5.65
N VAL A 997 -13.45 12.49 -5.87
CA VAL A 997 -14.84 12.86 -6.22
C VAL A 997 -15.19 12.58 -7.68
N ILE A 998 -14.23 12.70 -8.60
CA ILE A 998 -14.41 12.34 -10.01
C ILE A 998 -14.51 10.82 -10.17
N SER A 999 -13.64 10.06 -9.50
CA SER A 999 -13.72 8.59 -9.54
C SER A 999 -15.01 8.06 -8.92
N TRP A 1000 -15.47 8.67 -7.82
CA TRP A 1000 -16.78 8.36 -7.24
C TRP A 1000 -17.93 8.73 -8.18
N HIS A 1001 -17.84 9.87 -8.86
CA HIS A 1001 -18.87 10.28 -9.83
C HIS A 1001 -19.00 9.27 -10.99
N LEU A 1002 -17.88 8.70 -11.42
CA LEU A 1002 -17.78 7.70 -12.49
C LEU A 1002 -17.76 6.25 -11.99
N ALA A 1003 -18.08 5.97 -10.71
CA ALA A 1003 -17.85 4.67 -10.09
C ALA A 1003 -18.55 3.50 -10.83
N SER A 1004 -19.67 3.76 -11.51
CA SER A 1004 -20.36 2.78 -12.35
C SER A 1004 -19.60 2.38 -13.60
N ASP A 1005 -18.74 3.25 -14.11
CA ASP A 1005 -18.10 3.15 -15.43
C ASP A 1005 -16.59 2.89 -15.34
N MET A 1006 -15.98 3.03 -14.16
CA MET A 1006 -14.53 2.89 -13.96
C MET A 1006 -13.95 1.55 -14.47
N ASP A 1007 -14.71 0.45 -14.34
CA ASP A 1007 -14.30 -0.89 -14.78
C ASP A 1007 -14.67 -1.20 -16.24
N CYS A 1008 -15.36 -0.29 -16.95
CA CYS A 1008 -15.78 -0.50 -18.32
C CYS A 1008 -14.60 -0.37 -19.31
N VAL A 1009 -14.52 -1.31 -20.27
CA VAL A 1009 -13.47 -1.38 -21.29
C VAL A 1009 -13.90 -0.60 -22.53
N VAL A 1010 -13.10 0.37 -22.95
CA VAL A 1010 -13.35 1.17 -24.14
C VAL A 1010 -12.69 0.52 -25.36
N THR A 1011 -13.43 0.40 -26.46
CA THR A 1011 -12.94 -0.09 -27.75
C THR A 1011 -13.20 0.92 -28.86
N LEU A 1012 -12.40 0.88 -29.92
CA LEU A 1012 -12.61 1.71 -31.12
C LEU A 1012 -13.81 1.22 -31.92
N THR A 1013 -13.98 -0.10 -32.05
CA THR A 1013 -15.02 -0.74 -32.86
C THR A 1013 -16.03 -1.51 -32.01
N THR A 1014 -17.26 -1.62 -32.52
CA THR A 1014 -18.33 -2.44 -31.95
C THR A 1014 -18.00 -3.94 -32.01
N GLU A 1015 -17.24 -4.37 -33.03
CA GLU A 1015 -16.78 -5.75 -33.18
C GLU A 1015 -15.84 -6.17 -32.05
N ALA A 1016 -14.85 -5.32 -31.72
CA ALA A 1016 -13.96 -5.55 -30.59
C ALA A 1016 -14.72 -5.58 -29.25
N ALA A 1017 -15.70 -4.69 -29.05
CA ALA A 1017 -16.56 -4.72 -27.87
C ALA A 1017 -17.36 -6.02 -27.77
N ARG A 1018 -17.90 -6.52 -28.89
CA ARG A 1018 -18.63 -7.79 -28.93
C ARG A 1018 -17.73 -8.99 -28.61
N SER A 1019 -16.51 -9.03 -29.14
CA SER A 1019 -15.53 -10.08 -28.80
C SER A 1019 -15.32 -10.17 -27.29
N ILE A 1020 -15.07 -9.03 -26.64
CA ILE A 1020 -14.87 -8.97 -25.18
C ILE A 1020 -16.13 -9.38 -24.42
N PHE A 1021 -17.30 -8.93 -24.89
CA PHE A 1021 -18.57 -9.31 -24.29
C PHE A 1021 -18.79 -10.83 -24.34
N ASP A 1022 -18.54 -11.45 -25.48
CA ASP A 1022 -18.70 -12.89 -25.69
C ASP A 1022 -17.65 -13.69 -24.87
N GLU A 1023 -16.38 -13.28 -24.91
CA GLU A 1023 -15.28 -13.87 -24.11
C GLU A 1023 -15.55 -13.86 -22.62
N THR A 1024 -16.17 -12.78 -22.12
CA THR A 1024 -16.47 -12.59 -20.69
C THR A 1024 -17.87 -13.04 -20.30
N GLN A 1025 -18.64 -13.61 -21.23
CA GLN A 1025 -20.04 -14.00 -21.04
C GLN A 1025 -20.92 -12.86 -20.49
N GLY A 1026 -20.69 -11.64 -20.97
CA GLY A 1026 -21.43 -10.44 -20.58
C GLY A 1026 -21.12 -9.91 -19.18
N ARG A 1027 -20.10 -10.42 -18.49
CA ARG A 1027 -19.69 -9.93 -17.17
C ARG A 1027 -18.96 -8.58 -17.24
N GLN A 1028 -18.22 -8.34 -18.32
CA GLN A 1028 -17.43 -7.12 -18.52
C GLN A 1028 -18.28 -6.06 -19.24
N GLN A 1029 -18.35 -4.86 -18.67
CA GLN A 1029 -18.91 -3.70 -19.37
C GLN A 1029 -17.96 -3.25 -20.47
N VAL A 1030 -18.52 -2.91 -21.64
CA VAL A 1030 -17.77 -2.48 -22.82
C VAL A 1030 -18.41 -1.22 -23.41
N LEU A 1031 -17.57 -0.31 -23.92
CA LEU A 1031 -17.99 0.94 -24.55
C LEU A 1031 -17.31 1.09 -25.93
N PRO A 1032 -18.02 0.79 -27.03
CA PRO A 1032 -17.49 0.98 -28.38
C PRO A 1032 -17.68 2.42 -28.88
N LEU A 1033 -16.58 3.07 -29.27
CA LEU A 1033 -16.58 4.48 -29.68
C LEU A 1033 -17.28 4.76 -31.01
N ASP A 1034 -17.27 3.82 -31.95
CA ASP A 1034 -17.97 3.92 -33.23
C ASP A 1034 -19.50 4.00 -33.09
N SER A 1035 -20.04 3.60 -31.94
CA SER A 1035 -21.48 3.64 -31.62
C SER A 1035 -21.93 4.93 -30.92
N ILE A 1036 -21.02 5.84 -30.56
CA ILE A 1036 -21.32 7.04 -29.76
C ILE A 1036 -21.80 8.21 -30.63
N TYR A 1037 -22.94 8.80 -30.25
CA TYR A 1037 -23.50 9.98 -30.92
C TYR A 1037 -22.70 11.26 -30.60
N LYS A 1038 -22.24 11.97 -31.64
CA LYS A 1038 -21.22 13.06 -31.58
C LYS A 1038 -21.71 14.41 -31.01
N THR A 1039 -22.52 14.44 -29.96
CA THR A 1039 -22.83 15.71 -29.26
C THR A 1039 -21.99 15.83 -27.99
N LEU A 1040 -20.70 16.11 -28.16
CA LEU A 1040 -19.72 16.19 -27.08
C LEU A 1040 -19.52 17.65 -26.63
N PRO A 1041 -19.17 17.88 -25.35
CA PRO A 1041 -18.83 19.21 -24.87
C PRO A 1041 -17.56 19.74 -25.55
N ASP A 1042 -17.57 21.01 -25.92
CA ASP A 1042 -16.37 21.70 -26.42
C ASP A 1042 -15.35 21.86 -25.29
N TRP A 1043 -14.18 21.24 -25.46
CA TRP A 1043 -13.08 21.27 -24.50
C TRP A 1043 -12.51 22.68 -24.29
N ASN A 1044 -12.68 23.59 -25.25
CA ASN A 1044 -12.24 24.98 -25.14
C ASN A 1044 -13.33 25.92 -24.59
N ARG A 1045 -14.49 25.38 -24.21
CA ARG A 1045 -15.60 26.18 -23.70
C ARG A 1045 -15.22 26.85 -22.37
N PRO A 1046 -15.42 28.17 -22.21
CA PRO A 1046 -15.16 28.83 -20.93
C PRO A 1046 -16.20 28.42 -19.87
N LEU A 1047 -15.82 28.53 -18.60
CA LEU A 1047 -16.71 28.26 -17.47
C LEU A 1047 -17.97 29.15 -17.53
N PRO A 1048 -19.14 28.71 -17.01
CA PRO A 1048 -20.41 29.43 -17.16
C PRO A 1048 -20.42 30.90 -16.71
N HIS A 1049 -19.59 31.24 -15.71
CA HIS A 1049 -19.44 32.61 -15.20
C HIS A 1049 -18.55 33.52 -16.06
N LEU A 1050 -17.87 32.99 -17.08
CA LEU A 1050 -17.01 33.70 -18.03
C LEU A 1050 -17.68 33.69 -19.40
N ARG A 1051 -18.34 34.79 -19.78
CA ARG A 1051 -19.02 34.90 -21.08
C ARG A 1051 -18.37 36.00 -21.91
N ASN A 1052 -17.91 35.66 -23.13
CA ASN A 1052 -17.22 36.58 -24.05
C ASN A 1052 -16.01 37.29 -23.40
N GLY A 1053 -15.23 36.59 -22.58
CA GLY A 1053 -14.07 37.15 -21.87
C GLY A 1053 -14.41 38.09 -20.71
N LYS A 1054 -15.69 38.29 -20.38
CA LYS A 1054 -16.14 39.07 -19.21
C LYS A 1054 -16.65 38.15 -18.10
N ILE A 1055 -16.26 38.45 -16.87
CA ILE A 1055 -16.72 37.78 -15.66
C ILE A 1055 -18.13 38.28 -15.33
N CYS A 1056 -19.16 37.44 -15.45
CA CYS A 1056 -20.54 37.78 -15.13
C CYS A 1056 -20.76 37.96 -13.62
N PHE A 1057 -20.07 37.16 -12.80
CA PHE A 1057 -20.02 37.29 -11.35
C PHE A 1057 -18.74 36.64 -10.82
N ARG A 1058 -18.25 37.07 -9.65
CA ARG A 1058 -17.08 36.44 -9.01
C ARG A 1058 -17.53 35.24 -8.19
N PRO A 1059 -17.04 34.02 -8.48
CA PRO A 1059 -17.34 32.86 -7.67
C PRO A 1059 -16.66 32.97 -6.30
N VAL A 1060 -17.32 32.46 -5.25
CA VAL A 1060 -16.79 32.45 -3.88
C VAL A 1060 -15.69 31.38 -3.69
N GLY A 1061 -15.66 30.37 -4.57
CA GLY A 1061 -14.59 29.37 -4.64
C GLY A 1061 -13.92 29.33 -6.01
N ASN A 1062 -13.13 28.28 -6.25
CA ASN A 1062 -12.39 28.04 -7.51
C ASN A 1062 -13.09 26.98 -8.38
N PRO A 1063 -14.06 27.36 -9.23
CA PRO A 1063 -14.70 26.45 -10.17
C PRO A 1063 -13.73 26.09 -11.30
N VAL A 1064 -13.59 24.80 -11.58
CA VAL A 1064 -12.83 24.25 -12.71
C VAL A 1064 -13.60 23.09 -13.33
N PHE A 1065 -13.56 22.90 -14.65
CA PHE A 1065 -14.22 21.73 -15.24
C PHE A 1065 -13.48 20.45 -14.82
N ALA A 1066 -14.23 19.40 -14.49
CA ALA A 1066 -13.65 18.12 -14.09
C ALA A 1066 -12.76 17.51 -15.18
N ARG A 1067 -13.14 17.70 -16.45
CA ARG A 1067 -12.37 17.25 -17.62
C ARG A 1067 -11.00 17.93 -17.76
N ASP A 1068 -10.85 19.17 -17.28
CA ASP A 1068 -9.58 19.92 -17.38
C ASP A 1068 -8.54 19.42 -16.35
N LEU A 1069 -8.97 18.61 -15.39
CA LEU A 1069 -8.10 17.98 -14.39
C LEU A 1069 -7.57 16.61 -14.84
N LEU A 1070 -8.05 16.10 -15.99
CA LEU A 1070 -7.64 14.82 -16.55
C LEU A 1070 -6.35 14.99 -17.37
N THR A 1071 -5.37 14.14 -17.09
CA THR A 1071 -4.16 13.96 -17.90
C THR A 1071 -4.24 12.61 -18.61
N PHE A 1072 -4.11 12.60 -19.94
CA PHE A 1072 -4.20 11.39 -20.74
C PHE A 1072 -2.81 10.86 -21.09
N PRO A 1073 -2.42 9.64 -20.68
CA PRO A 1073 -1.12 9.06 -21.02
C PRO A 1073 -1.02 8.67 -22.50
N ASP A 1074 -2.10 8.12 -23.07
CA ASP A 1074 -2.19 7.64 -24.46
C ASP A 1074 -3.51 8.10 -25.12
N ASN A 1075 -3.56 8.12 -26.46
CA ASN A 1075 -4.79 8.27 -27.26
C ASN A 1075 -5.68 9.47 -26.88
N VAL A 1076 -5.09 10.67 -26.77
CA VAL A 1076 -5.73 11.90 -26.27
C VAL A 1076 -7.09 12.19 -26.91
N GLU A 1077 -7.23 12.14 -28.23
CA GLU A 1077 -8.48 12.46 -28.93
C GLU A 1077 -9.62 11.48 -28.57
N HIS A 1078 -9.32 10.18 -28.52
CA HIS A 1078 -10.28 9.15 -28.14
C HIS A 1078 -10.67 9.28 -26.66
N CYS A 1079 -9.70 9.53 -25.78
CA CYS A 1079 -9.94 9.77 -24.37
C CYS A 1079 -10.79 11.03 -24.14
N GLN A 1080 -10.54 12.11 -24.88
CA GLN A 1080 -11.36 13.33 -24.84
C GLN A 1080 -12.82 13.06 -25.24
N THR A 1081 -13.04 12.15 -26.20
CA THR A 1081 -14.38 11.70 -26.58
C THR A 1081 -15.06 10.93 -25.46
N VAL A 1082 -14.38 9.94 -24.89
CA VAL A 1082 -14.87 9.12 -23.76
C VAL A 1082 -15.26 10.00 -22.58
N PHE A 1083 -14.31 10.80 -22.09
CA PHE A 1083 -14.52 11.61 -20.89
C PHE A 1083 -15.43 12.82 -21.14
N GLY A 1084 -15.48 13.32 -22.37
CA GLY A 1084 -16.48 14.32 -22.77
C GLY A 1084 -17.90 13.79 -22.65
N MET A 1085 -18.14 12.53 -23.01
CA MET A 1085 -19.44 11.87 -22.84
C MET A 1085 -19.75 11.59 -21.37
N LEU A 1086 -18.79 11.05 -20.62
CA LEU A 1086 -19.01 10.59 -19.23
C LEU A 1086 -19.13 11.73 -18.22
N LEU A 1087 -18.27 12.76 -18.34
CA LEU A 1087 -18.25 13.88 -17.40
C LEU A 1087 -19.09 15.08 -17.86
N GLY A 1088 -19.33 15.21 -19.17
CA GLY A 1088 -20.02 16.37 -19.73
C GLY A 1088 -19.39 17.69 -19.28
N ASP A 1089 -20.23 18.63 -18.86
CA ASP A 1089 -19.86 19.94 -18.30
C ASP A 1089 -19.71 19.95 -16.77
N THR A 1090 -19.45 18.81 -16.13
CA THR A 1090 -19.29 18.74 -14.66
C THR A 1090 -18.18 19.66 -14.15
N ILE A 1091 -18.46 20.41 -13.09
CA ILE A 1091 -17.54 21.40 -12.49
C ILE A 1091 -17.15 20.98 -11.07
N ILE A 1092 -15.87 21.12 -10.74
CA ILE A 1092 -15.30 20.94 -9.41
C ILE A 1092 -15.19 22.32 -8.73
N ILE A 1093 -15.58 22.43 -7.47
CA ILE A 1093 -15.46 23.62 -6.63
C ILE A 1093 -15.04 23.23 -5.21
N ASP A 1094 -14.69 24.19 -4.35
CA ASP A 1094 -14.05 23.88 -3.08
C ASP A 1094 -14.98 23.17 -2.08
N ASN A 1095 -16.10 23.80 -1.72
CA ASN A 1095 -17.02 23.32 -0.68
C ASN A 1095 -18.50 23.53 -1.06
N LEU A 1096 -19.39 23.00 -0.22
CA LEU A 1096 -20.83 23.00 -0.49
C LEU A 1096 -21.45 24.41 -0.54
N ASP A 1097 -21.00 25.32 0.32
CA ASP A 1097 -21.50 26.70 0.35
C ASP A 1097 -21.10 27.46 -0.92
N ALA A 1098 -19.84 27.34 -1.34
CA ALA A 1098 -19.37 27.90 -2.59
C ALA A 1098 -20.12 27.31 -3.80
N ALA A 1099 -20.40 26.00 -3.79
CA ALA A 1099 -21.17 25.34 -4.84
C ALA A 1099 -22.61 25.83 -4.94
N ASN A 1100 -23.29 25.98 -3.80
CA ASN A 1100 -24.65 26.51 -3.74
C ASN A 1100 -24.71 27.96 -4.22
N HIS A 1101 -23.77 28.80 -3.79
CA HIS A 1101 -23.65 30.18 -4.26
C HIS A 1101 -23.38 30.23 -5.77
N TYR A 1102 -22.43 29.42 -6.25
CA TYR A 1102 -22.11 29.31 -7.67
C TYR A 1102 -23.32 28.93 -8.51
N ARG A 1103 -24.05 27.88 -8.10
CA ARG A 1103 -25.29 27.46 -8.77
C ARG A 1103 -26.32 28.58 -8.83
N LYS A 1104 -26.57 29.27 -7.71
CA LYS A 1104 -27.56 30.34 -7.61
C LYS A 1104 -27.30 31.45 -8.63
N GLU A 1105 -26.04 31.77 -8.89
CA GLU A 1105 -25.66 32.77 -9.89
C GLU A 1105 -25.63 32.19 -11.32
N VAL A 1106 -25.11 30.97 -11.53
CA VAL A 1106 -25.05 30.34 -12.87
C VAL A 1106 -26.44 30.14 -13.46
N VAL A 1107 -27.41 29.65 -12.67
CA VAL A 1107 -28.77 29.36 -13.17
C VAL A 1107 -29.48 30.60 -13.72
N LYS A 1108 -29.08 31.81 -13.32
CA LYS A 1108 -29.59 33.07 -13.89
C LYS A 1108 -29.11 33.33 -15.32
N ILE A 1109 -28.01 32.69 -15.73
CA ILE A 1109 -27.33 32.91 -17.01
C ILE A 1109 -27.54 31.73 -17.96
N THR A 1110 -27.39 30.50 -17.45
CA THR A 1110 -27.42 29.26 -18.23
C THR A 1110 -27.77 28.06 -17.33
N PRO A 1111 -28.27 26.93 -17.85
CA PRO A 1111 -28.46 25.73 -17.05
C PRO A 1111 -27.16 25.32 -16.35
N CYS A 1112 -27.23 25.17 -15.02
CA CYS A 1112 -26.06 24.83 -14.23
C CYS A 1112 -25.78 23.31 -14.33
N PRO A 1113 -24.56 22.90 -14.73
CA PRO A 1113 -24.18 21.50 -14.78
C PRO A 1113 -24.05 20.90 -13.38
N THR A 1114 -23.75 19.60 -13.30
CA THR A 1114 -23.45 18.97 -12.01
C THR A 1114 -22.22 19.62 -11.39
N LEU A 1115 -22.31 19.96 -10.10
CA LEU A 1115 -21.21 20.47 -9.30
C LEU A 1115 -20.73 19.40 -8.33
N LEU A 1116 -19.42 19.22 -8.25
CA LEU A 1116 -18.74 18.35 -7.29
C LEU A 1116 -17.87 19.22 -6.39
N THR A 1117 -17.93 19.02 -5.09
CA THR A 1117 -17.06 19.75 -4.15
C THR A 1117 -15.84 18.91 -3.80
N ARG A 1118 -14.69 19.53 -3.51
CA ARG A 1118 -13.49 18.82 -3.03
C ARG A 1118 -13.76 18.11 -1.69
N GLU A 1119 -14.65 18.66 -0.86
CA GLU A 1119 -15.17 18.05 0.37
C GLU A 1119 -16.06 16.81 0.14
N GLY A 1120 -16.38 16.49 -1.12
CA GLY A 1120 -17.10 15.28 -1.48
C GLY A 1120 -18.61 15.43 -1.60
N ASP A 1121 -19.16 16.62 -1.78
CA ASP A 1121 -20.59 16.83 -1.99
C ASP A 1121 -20.92 16.97 -3.47
N ARG A 1122 -22.06 16.39 -3.89
CA ARG A 1122 -22.58 16.51 -5.26
C ARG A 1122 -23.87 17.30 -5.29
N ILE A 1123 -23.89 18.37 -6.07
CA ILE A 1123 -25.09 19.08 -6.49
C ILE A 1123 -25.39 18.66 -7.92
N ARG A 1124 -26.46 17.89 -8.14
CA ARG A 1124 -26.85 17.46 -9.50
C ARG A 1124 -27.28 18.67 -10.34
N SER A 1125 -27.28 18.51 -11.67
CA SER A 1125 -27.72 19.57 -12.60
C SER A 1125 -29.13 20.11 -12.31
N ASN A 1126 -30.04 19.29 -11.78
CA ASN A 1126 -31.38 19.69 -11.34
C ASN A 1126 -31.41 20.39 -9.96
N GLY A 1127 -30.28 20.50 -9.27
CA GLY A 1127 -30.13 21.20 -8.00
C GLY A 1127 -30.34 20.33 -6.76
N LYS A 1128 -30.55 19.02 -6.90
CA LYS A 1128 -30.62 18.11 -5.74
C LYS A 1128 -29.23 17.91 -5.13
N PHE A 1129 -29.11 18.09 -3.81
CA PHE A 1129 -27.93 17.80 -3.00
C PHE A 1129 -28.34 17.26 -1.62
N GLY A 1130 -27.42 16.61 -0.91
CA GLY A 1130 -27.68 15.94 0.38
C GLY A 1130 -28.07 14.46 0.26
N GLY A 1131 -27.93 13.72 1.37
CA GLY A 1131 -28.10 12.26 1.45
C GLY A 1131 -26.85 11.45 1.08
N LEU A 1132 -26.79 10.20 1.51
CA LEU A 1132 -25.60 9.33 1.35
C LEU A 1132 -25.18 9.16 -0.13
N GLN A 1133 -26.14 9.18 -1.06
CA GLN A 1133 -25.85 9.07 -2.50
C GLN A 1133 -25.23 10.32 -3.13
N ASN A 1134 -25.24 11.46 -2.44
CA ASN A 1134 -24.61 12.70 -2.91
C ASN A 1134 -23.41 13.10 -2.06
N LYS A 1135 -22.91 12.18 -1.22
CA LYS A 1135 -21.66 12.32 -0.48
C LYS A 1135 -20.67 11.27 -0.97
N ALA A 1136 -19.50 11.72 -1.41
CA ALA A 1136 -18.39 10.87 -1.80
C ALA A 1136 -17.85 10.13 -0.56
N PRO A 1137 -17.68 8.80 -0.63
CA PRO A 1137 -17.06 8.06 0.45
C PRO A 1137 -15.56 8.44 0.56
N PRO A 1138 -14.93 8.16 1.71
CA PRO A 1138 -13.47 8.21 1.83
C PRO A 1138 -12.79 7.34 0.76
N MET A 1139 -11.60 7.77 0.30
CA MET A 1139 -10.90 7.16 -0.83
C MET A 1139 -10.66 5.64 -0.66
N ASP A 1140 -10.36 5.17 0.56
CA ASP A 1140 -10.15 3.75 0.86
C ASP A 1140 -11.39 2.87 0.61
N LYS A 1141 -12.59 3.45 0.69
CA LYS A 1141 -13.86 2.75 0.46
C LYS A 1141 -14.21 2.63 -1.02
N LEU A 1142 -13.47 3.28 -1.93
CA LEU A 1142 -13.64 3.15 -3.38
C LEU A 1142 -13.04 1.84 -3.93
N ARG A 1143 -12.51 0.95 -3.07
CA ARG A 1143 -11.93 -0.36 -3.43
C ARG A 1143 -10.90 -0.26 -4.57
N GLY A 1144 -10.17 0.86 -4.57
CA GLY A 1144 -9.13 1.21 -5.54
C GLY A 1144 -9.61 1.47 -6.97
N MET A 1145 -10.92 1.68 -7.18
CA MET A 1145 -11.50 2.32 -8.35
C MET A 1145 -11.26 3.84 -8.31
N VAL A 1146 -9.99 4.25 -8.28
CA VAL A 1146 -9.57 5.66 -8.22
C VAL A 1146 -8.55 5.92 -9.31
N PHE A 1147 -8.68 7.03 -10.03
CA PHE A 1147 -7.72 7.43 -11.07
C PHE A 1147 -6.30 7.54 -10.50
N GLY A 1148 -5.32 7.04 -11.25
CA GLY A 1148 -3.91 7.18 -10.89
C GLY A 1148 -3.44 8.64 -10.90
N ALA A 1149 -2.36 8.93 -10.20
CA ALA A 1149 -1.66 10.21 -10.31
C ALA A 1149 -0.64 10.18 -11.46
N PRO A 1150 -0.54 11.25 -12.26
CA PRO A 1150 0.43 11.33 -13.33
C PRO A 1150 1.86 11.39 -12.80
N VAL A 1151 2.82 11.08 -13.67
CA VAL A 1151 4.24 11.24 -13.34
C VAL A 1151 4.51 12.74 -13.11
N PRO A 1152 5.28 13.12 -12.07
CA PRO A 1152 5.58 14.52 -11.80
C PRO A 1152 6.17 15.24 -13.04
N LYS A 1153 5.74 16.48 -13.30
CA LYS A 1153 6.23 17.29 -14.44
C LYS A 1153 7.76 17.47 -14.46
N LEU A 1154 8.40 17.36 -13.30
CA LEU A 1154 9.87 17.34 -13.17
C LEU A 1154 10.52 16.17 -13.92
N TYR A 1155 9.84 15.02 -14.02
CA TYR A 1155 10.34 13.85 -14.75
C TYR A 1155 10.50 14.14 -16.25
N SER A 1156 9.49 14.73 -16.89
CA SER A 1156 9.57 15.13 -18.30
C SER A 1156 10.61 16.24 -18.52
N ALA A 1157 10.76 17.15 -17.56
CA ALA A 1157 11.80 18.18 -17.61
C ALA A 1157 13.21 17.57 -17.54
N PHE A 1158 13.45 16.58 -16.67
CA PHE A 1158 14.72 15.85 -16.61
C PHE A 1158 14.98 15.03 -17.87
N THR A 1159 13.94 14.42 -18.46
CA THR A 1159 14.07 13.68 -19.72
C THR A 1159 14.58 14.60 -20.84
N GLY A 1160 13.94 15.77 -21.02
CA GLY A 1160 14.41 16.76 -22.00
C GLY A 1160 15.80 17.31 -21.71
N GLN A 1161 16.16 17.51 -20.44
CA GLN A 1161 17.53 17.91 -20.04
C GLN A 1161 18.56 16.83 -20.35
N ILE A 1162 18.25 15.55 -20.12
CA ILE A 1162 19.13 14.42 -20.41
C ILE A 1162 19.37 14.31 -21.91
N ASP A 1163 18.32 14.39 -22.73
CA ASP A 1163 18.43 14.34 -24.20
C ASP A 1163 19.30 15.48 -24.73
N LEU A 1164 19.09 16.69 -24.24
CA LEU A 1164 19.88 17.86 -24.63
C LEU A 1164 21.36 17.71 -24.22
N LEU A 1165 21.64 17.18 -23.02
CA LEU A 1165 23.00 16.88 -22.55
C LEU A 1165 23.68 15.79 -23.39
N GLN A 1166 22.95 14.75 -23.82
CA GLN A 1166 23.49 13.70 -24.70
C GLN A 1166 23.81 14.24 -26.10
N GLN A 1167 22.93 15.08 -26.66
CA GLN A 1167 23.18 15.75 -27.93
C GLN A 1167 24.41 16.66 -27.85
N TYR A 1168 24.54 17.42 -26.76
CA TYR A 1168 25.72 18.26 -26.52
C TYR A 1168 27.00 17.42 -26.41
N ARG A 1169 26.97 16.33 -25.64
CA ARG A 1169 28.09 15.38 -25.51
C ARG A 1169 28.55 14.86 -26.88
N ALA A 1170 27.61 14.43 -27.72
CA ALA A 1170 27.90 13.93 -29.07
C ALA A 1170 28.51 15.02 -29.97
N ALA A 1171 28.04 16.26 -29.86
CA ALA A 1171 28.58 17.39 -30.61
C ALA A 1171 30.02 17.73 -30.19
N VAL A 1172 30.33 17.71 -28.89
CA VAL A 1172 31.69 17.94 -28.37
C VAL A 1172 32.67 16.86 -28.83
N VAL A 1173 32.27 15.58 -28.77
CA VAL A 1173 33.11 14.47 -29.28
C VAL A 1173 33.39 14.62 -30.77
N LYS A 1174 32.35 14.93 -31.56
CA LYS A 1174 32.51 15.16 -33.00
C LYS A 1174 33.46 16.34 -33.30
N LEU A 1175 33.37 17.42 -32.53
CA LEU A 1175 34.26 18.57 -32.69
C LEU A 1175 35.72 18.22 -32.36
N ASP A 1176 35.96 17.44 -31.30
CA ASP A 1176 37.30 16.97 -30.93
C ASP A 1176 37.91 16.06 -32.02
N ASP A 1177 37.13 15.13 -32.57
CA ASP A 1177 37.58 14.23 -33.63
C ASP A 1177 37.95 14.99 -34.92
N VAL A 1178 37.09 15.88 -35.41
CA VAL A 1178 37.36 16.67 -36.63
C VAL A 1178 38.56 17.62 -36.42
N ASN A 1179 38.73 18.17 -35.22
CA ASN A 1179 39.90 18.98 -34.89
C ASN A 1179 41.20 18.16 -34.86
N LYS A 1180 41.17 16.92 -34.36
CA LYS A 1180 42.33 16.03 -34.40
C LYS A 1180 42.72 15.70 -35.85
N ASP A 1181 41.74 15.40 -36.70
CA ASP A 1181 41.99 15.09 -38.11
C ASP A 1181 42.61 16.28 -38.85
N LEU A 1182 42.08 17.49 -38.66
CA LEU A 1182 42.66 18.72 -39.22
C LEU A 1182 44.08 18.94 -38.71
N ASN A 1183 44.33 18.78 -37.41
CA ASN A 1183 45.67 18.96 -36.83
C ASN A 1183 46.68 17.92 -37.33
N LEU A 1184 46.27 16.66 -37.48
CA LEU A 1184 47.10 15.61 -38.07
C LEU A 1184 47.49 15.98 -39.50
N HIS A 1185 46.54 16.48 -40.29
CA HIS A 1185 46.81 16.87 -41.67
C HIS A 1185 47.69 18.13 -41.77
N LEU A 1186 47.47 19.15 -40.93
CA LEU A 1186 48.33 20.32 -40.84
C LEU A 1186 49.75 19.98 -40.38
N ARG A 1187 49.93 18.98 -39.50
CA ARG A 1187 51.26 18.48 -39.13
C ARG A 1187 51.95 17.79 -40.30
N SER A 1188 51.21 17.02 -41.10
CA SER A 1188 51.76 16.36 -42.28
C SER A 1188 52.32 17.35 -43.30
N LEU A 1189 51.66 18.50 -43.46
CA LEU A 1189 52.07 19.61 -44.33
C LEU A 1189 53.34 20.34 -43.85
N ASN A 1190 53.64 20.28 -42.56
CA ASN A 1190 54.82 20.93 -41.95
C ASN A 1190 56.00 19.97 -41.77
N THR A 1191 55.98 18.81 -42.42
CA THR A 1191 57.11 17.87 -42.39
C THR A 1191 58.33 18.43 -43.13
N PRO A 1192 59.56 18.01 -42.76
CA PRO A 1192 60.79 18.48 -43.40
C PRO A 1192 60.80 18.25 -44.91
N GLU A 1193 60.21 17.14 -45.36
CA GLU A 1193 60.08 16.79 -46.79
C GLU A 1193 59.18 17.76 -47.55
N MET A 1194 58.06 18.19 -46.95
CA MET A 1194 57.14 19.16 -47.55
C MET A 1194 57.77 20.55 -47.64
N LEU A 1195 58.49 20.97 -46.59
CA LEU A 1195 59.20 22.24 -46.57
C LEU A 1195 60.32 22.28 -47.62
N LYS A 1196 61.03 21.16 -47.81
CA LYS A 1196 62.05 21.03 -48.85
C LYS A 1196 61.46 21.17 -50.26
N LYS A 1197 60.34 20.50 -50.55
CA LYS A 1197 59.63 20.65 -51.84
C LYS A 1197 59.15 22.08 -52.10
N LYS A 1198 58.75 22.80 -51.06
CA LYS A 1198 58.37 24.22 -51.15
C LYS A 1198 59.57 25.13 -51.46
N GLN A 1199 60.74 24.82 -50.89
CA GLN A 1199 61.99 25.52 -51.24
C GLN A 1199 62.43 25.21 -52.67
N GLU A 1200 62.38 23.94 -53.10
CA GLU A 1200 62.72 23.53 -54.47
C GLU A 1200 61.85 24.24 -55.52
N LEU A 1201 60.53 24.39 -55.28
CA LEU A 1201 59.65 25.18 -56.13
C LEU A 1201 60.11 26.65 -56.23
N ALA A 1202 60.39 27.29 -55.09
CA ALA A 1202 60.81 28.69 -55.06
C ALA A 1202 62.18 28.91 -55.75
N GLU A 1203 63.09 27.94 -55.67
CA GLU A 1203 64.38 27.96 -56.36
C GLU A 1203 64.24 27.79 -57.87
N GLN A 1204 63.35 26.89 -58.30
CA GLN A 1204 63.04 26.69 -59.72
C GLN A 1204 62.38 27.93 -60.34
N GLU A 1205 61.45 28.58 -59.63
CA GLU A 1205 60.80 29.82 -60.08
C GLU A 1205 61.80 30.98 -60.24
N LYS A 1206 62.73 31.15 -59.29
CA LYS A 1206 63.81 32.15 -59.41
C LYS A 1206 64.74 31.87 -60.59
N SER A 1207 65.07 30.59 -60.80
CA SER A 1207 65.94 30.16 -61.91
C SER A 1207 65.26 30.40 -63.26
N LEU A 1208 63.96 30.13 -63.36
CA LEU A 1208 63.15 30.41 -64.55
C LEU A 1208 63.16 31.91 -64.87
N MET A 1209 62.91 32.77 -63.88
CA MET A 1209 62.90 34.23 -64.04
C MET A 1209 64.26 34.77 -64.55
N LEU A 1210 65.37 34.25 -64.04
CA LEU A 1210 66.72 34.61 -64.48
C LEU A 1210 67.01 34.18 -65.94
N ILE A 1211 66.48 33.04 -66.36
CA ILE A 1211 66.64 32.52 -67.73
C ILE A 1211 65.77 33.32 -68.71
N GLU A 1212 64.53 33.64 -68.34
CA GLU A 1212 63.64 34.50 -69.14
C GLU A 1212 64.24 35.89 -69.36
N GLN A 1213 64.85 36.47 -68.32
CA GLN A 1213 65.56 37.76 -68.43
C GLN A 1213 66.76 37.69 -69.39
N LYS A 1214 67.53 36.59 -69.36
CA LYS A 1214 68.67 36.37 -70.27
C LYS A 1214 68.25 36.14 -71.72
N LEU A 1215 67.04 35.63 -71.95
CA LEU A 1215 66.45 35.43 -73.28
C LEU A 1215 65.95 36.73 -73.93
N GLY A 1216 66.05 37.87 -73.25
CA GLY A 1216 65.59 39.17 -73.78
C GLY A 1216 64.08 39.28 -73.90
N MET A 1217 63.34 38.37 -73.25
CA MET A 1217 61.89 38.43 -73.15
C MET A 1217 61.57 39.59 -72.20
N THR A 1218 60.96 40.66 -72.71
CA THR A 1218 60.29 41.62 -71.84
C THR A 1218 59.24 40.85 -71.05
N PRO A 1219 59.12 41.08 -69.72
CA PRO A 1219 58.03 40.49 -68.96
C PRO A 1219 56.75 40.92 -69.67
N SER A 1220 55.96 39.94 -70.12
CA SER A 1220 54.63 40.23 -70.62
C SER A 1220 53.84 40.80 -69.45
N ASP A 1221 53.77 42.13 -69.38
CA ASP A 1221 52.86 42.90 -68.51
C ASP A 1221 51.38 42.69 -68.89
N LYS A 1222 51.04 41.58 -69.55
CA LYS A 1222 49.67 41.19 -69.88
C LYS A 1222 49.38 39.72 -69.61
N VAL A 1223 49.93 39.15 -68.54
CA VAL A 1223 49.33 37.97 -67.86
C VAL A 1223 49.47 38.03 -66.33
N SER A 1224 50.27 38.94 -65.77
CA SER A 1224 50.50 39.01 -64.31
C SER A 1224 49.48 39.82 -63.50
N GLU A 1225 48.41 40.34 -64.09
CA GLU A 1225 47.40 41.14 -63.35
C GLU A 1225 46.04 40.47 -63.15
N LEU A 1226 45.91 39.16 -63.41
CA LEU A 1226 44.68 38.41 -63.09
C LEU A 1226 44.84 37.25 -62.10
N LEU A 1227 46.04 36.98 -61.56
CA LEU A 1227 46.22 35.84 -60.64
C LEU A 1227 47.11 36.07 -59.40
N LEU A 1228 47.55 37.30 -59.10
CA LEU A 1228 48.23 37.59 -57.83
C LEU A 1228 47.79 38.92 -57.24
N GLN A 1229 46.70 38.89 -56.48
CA GLN A 1229 46.46 39.82 -55.39
C GLN A 1229 46.17 38.98 -54.13
N PRO A 1230 47.07 38.94 -53.12
CA PRO A 1230 46.69 38.52 -51.79
C PRO A 1230 45.87 39.67 -51.21
N VAL A 1231 44.58 39.65 -51.52
CA VAL A 1231 43.60 40.48 -50.85
C VAL A 1231 43.45 39.92 -49.42
N ILE A 1232 44.20 40.50 -48.50
CA ILE A 1232 43.74 40.66 -47.13
C ILE A 1232 42.60 41.68 -47.21
N LEU A 1233 41.38 41.20 -47.45
CA LEU A 1233 40.15 41.92 -47.09
C LEU A 1233 39.64 41.28 -45.80
N ASP A 1234 40.02 41.91 -44.70
CA ASP A 1234 39.08 42.08 -43.60
C ASP A 1234 37.86 42.81 -44.18
N MET A 1235 36.67 42.20 -44.15
CA MET A 1235 35.37 42.88 -44.13
C MET A 1235 34.21 41.87 -43.92
N PRO A 1236 33.06 42.33 -43.40
CA PRO A 1236 32.23 41.63 -42.42
C PRO A 1236 31.13 40.76 -43.02
N ASP A 1237 30.48 40.01 -42.12
CA ASP A 1237 29.19 39.33 -42.27
C ASP A 1237 28.28 39.94 -43.36
N THR A 1238 27.90 39.14 -44.37
CA THR A 1238 26.57 39.22 -44.99
C THR A 1238 26.26 37.94 -45.79
N PRO A 1239 24.96 37.63 -45.99
CA PRO A 1239 24.46 36.24 -46.08
C PRO A 1239 24.41 35.67 -47.49
N ILE A 1240 24.54 34.34 -47.57
CA ILE A 1240 24.27 33.52 -48.76
C ILE A 1240 22.75 33.52 -49.05
N PRO A 1241 22.31 33.65 -50.32
CA PRO A 1241 20.90 33.78 -50.69
C PRO A 1241 20.11 32.47 -50.51
N PRO A 1242 18.84 32.52 -50.08
CA PRO A 1242 18.01 31.33 -49.96
C PRO A 1242 17.57 30.82 -51.33
N LYS A 1243 17.65 29.50 -51.49
CA LYS A 1243 17.04 28.73 -52.58
C LYS A 1243 15.56 29.11 -52.74
N ARG A 1244 15.16 29.32 -54.00
CA ARG A 1244 13.78 29.49 -54.49
C ARG A 1244 12.75 28.69 -53.69
N MET A 1245 11.93 29.38 -52.90
CA MET A 1245 10.65 28.89 -52.43
C MET A 1245 9.63 28.90 -53.56
N ARG A 1246 8.91 27.79 -53.69
CA ARG A 1246 7.77 27.58 -54.58
C ARG A 1246 6.60 28.44 -54.10
N LYS A 1247 6.01 29.25 -54.99
CA LYS A 1247 4.79 30.03 -54.73
C LYS A 1247 3.63 29.08 -54.44
N GLU A 1248 3.16 29.04 -53.21
CA GLU A 1248 1.79 28.57 -52.91
C GLU A 1248 0.79 29.68 -53.27
N THR A 1249 -0.24 29.27 -54.01
CA THR A 1249 -1.25 30.14 -54.59
C THR A 1249 -2.40 30.24 -53.59
N VAL A 1250 -2.52 31.36 -52.88
CA VAL A 1250 -3.72 31.69 -52.10
C VAL A 1250 -4.82 32.10 -53.09
N LYS A 1251 -5.79 31.20 -53.32
CA LYS A 1251 -7.09 31.57 -53.88
C LYS A 1251 -8.07 31.86 -52.74
N LYS A 1252 -8.59 33.09 -52.79
CA LYS A 1252 -9.62 33.66 -51.94
C LYS A 1252 -11.02 33.06 -52.26
N LEU A 1253 -11.86 33.04 -51.20
CA LEU A 1253 -13.31 33.27 -51.16
C LEU A 1253 -14.29 32.16 -51.62
N TYR A 1254 -15.04 31.55 -50.68
CA TYR A 1254 -16.45 31.88 -50.34
C TYR A 1254 -17.08 30.79 -49.44
N ARG A 1255 -17.85 31.24 -48.44
CA ARG A 1255 -18.71 30.53 -47.47
C ARG A 1255 -18.07 29.79 -46.30
#